data_AF-A0A2V8KQD4-F1
#
_entry.id   AF-A0A2V8KQD4-F1
#
_cell.length_a   1.000
_cell.length_b   1.000
_cell.length_c   1.000
_cell.angle_alpha   90.00
_cell.angle_beta   90.00
_cell.angle_gamma   90.00
#
_symmetry.space_group_name_H-M   'P 1'
#
loop_
_entity.id
_entity.type
_entity.pdbx_description
1 polymer ?
#
loop_
_entity_poly.entity_id
_entity_poly.type
_entity_poly.pdbx_seq_one_letter_code
_entity_poly.pdbx_strand_id
1 'polypeptide(L)'
;MPKLLVREKSASLGIFLVLLILLLSVVLSLQTAANPEMGFLPPSFSSGHWMLAPIELSRVDEGLAAMFRKDFVVPDGAGGISSALVMVTAARSYELRLNGQVRSGPSERDLGRNWKVPQEFDLTDGLLPGPNRLEILVWNTVRPPALRVSGLVNSDATWRVWSLSQTQQAVPQGMPPPRDWFPGQWAERAADPYRRLLQRSARVAAYAVLAMAIFFYITGARPTGWKLAGTSRFRKWILAVLLIALYFPMAVIRDPGEGWDADGHIDYLRYVASGRGVLMPDEGWERFQPPIYYWIAAALYRAVLPCSAVAAGRWQLASSDFLSLKAVQLLTPLFMIVQIVLVLKIIRYLFPRPEGLAPSTVAFVALLPMQIYFSPFISNEVFSSLAITAALFLLIFIVREKRFRIGPSVALGSAVGLACLSKYSGFLLALTACFAYAVFFVAQVERRTRLIVSFLTASLVFIAFTGPYYLRNVKKYGELLPVNVEFQKGFTIEYFDLPFVLDPSRAGLGAVDKFVSRASSFIDGNYSSMWIDSGHYSKRWTRPFEVAIYYLAIFPTVLIGAGFLRAIASCRDSENGRAYLAIAAIFIFAVFSYLFFILRFGSFEIVKAFYVLSQVGPLAVFFELGQEGVKVGGWQKSAVFSVVVELLYTAITSYYLLVPFLIGKGL
;
A
#
# COMPACT_ATOMS: atom_id res chain seq x y z
N MET A 1 52.19 24.32 -1.16
CA MET A 1 51.66 23.02 -1.65
C MET A 1 50.29 22.77 -1.04
N PRO A 2 49.21 22.66 -1.84
CA PRO A 2 47.90 22.30 -1.30
C PRO A 2 47.90 20.81 -0.94
N LYS A 3 47.33 20.47 0.22
CA LYS A 3 47.01 19.10 0.60
C LYS A 3 46.14 18.50 -0.50
N LEU A 4 46.72 17.61 -1.30
CA LEU A 4 45.97 16.64 -2.11
C LEU A 4 45.11 15.85 -1.13
N LEU A 5 43.85 16.28 -0.99
CA LEU A 5 42.77 15.46 -0.47
C LEU A 5 42.76 14.19 -1.31
N VAL A 6 43.29 13.13 -0.74
CA VAL A 6 42.98 11.77 -1.17
C VAL A 6 41.47 11.67 -1.07
N ARG A 7 40.78 11.89 -2.20
CA ARG A 7 39.42 11.42 -2.41
C ARG A 7 39.52 9.93 -2.20
N GLU A 8 39.21 9.45 -0.99
CA GLU A 8 38.83 8.06 -0.79
C GLU A 8 37.88 7.75 -1.95
N LYS A 9 38.22 6.76 -2.79
CA LYS A 9 37.30 6.23 -3.78
C LYS A 9 36.16 5.57 -3.00
N SER A 10 35.27 6.36 -2.42
CA SER A 10 34.06 5.85 -1.79
C SER A 10 33.28 5.19 -2.90
N ALA A 11 33.06 3.88 -2.78
CA ALA A 11 32.05 3.22 -3.58
C ALA A 11 30.76 4.04 -3.42
N SER A 12 30.16 4.44 -4.54
CA SER A 12 28.91 5.20 -4.52
C SER A 12 27.89 4.41 -3.69
N LEU A 13 27.48 4.94 -2.53
CA LEU A 13 26.50 4.27 -1.66
C LEU A 13 25.20 3.97 -2.41
N GLY A 14 24.87 4.76 -3.44
CA GLY A 14 23.72 4.54 -4.31
C GLY A 14 23.75 3.20 -5.07
N ILE A 15 24.93 2.62 -5.34
CA ILE A 15 25.04 1.30 -5.98
C ILE A 15 24.36 0.23 -5.13
N PHE A 16 24.48 0.29 -3.79
CA PHE A 16 23.82 -0.67 -2.91
C PHE A 16 22.29 -0.58 -2.98
N LEU A 17 21.72 0.61 -3.22
CA LEU A 17 20.27 0.75 -3.44
C LEU A 17 19.85 0.15 -4.78
N VAL A 18 20.64 0.32 -5.83
CA VAL A 18 20.37 -0.31 -7.13
C VAL A 18 20.44 -1.83 -7.02
N LEU A 19 21.47 -2.36 -6.35
CA LEU A 19 21.59 -3.80 -6.08
C LEU A 19 20.44 -4.32 -5.21
N LEU A 20 19.98 -3.54 -4.23
CA LEU A 20 18.81 -3.88 -3.42
C LEU A 20 17.55 -3.98 -4.28
N ILE A 21 17.29 -3.00 -5.16
CA ILE A 21 16.16 -3.03 -6.09
C ILE A 21 16.25 -4.26 -6.99
N LEU A 22 17.41 -4.52 -7.60
CA LEU A 22 17.62 -5.70 -8.46
C LEU A 22 17.37 -7.01 -7.70
N LEU A 23 17.92 -7.15 -6.49
CA LEU A 23 17.72 -8.32 -5.65
C LEU A 23 16.24 -8.53 -5.34
N LEU A 24 15.54 -7.49 -4.89
CA LEU A 24 14.12 -7.57 -4.54
C LEU A 24 13.25 -7.83 -5.78
N SER A 25 13.60 -7.27 -6.94
CA SER A 25 12.95 -7.58 -8.23
C SER A 25 13.13 -9.05 -8.60
N VAL A 26 14.34 -9.59 -8.50
CA VAL A 26 14.60 -11.01 -8.77
C VAL A 26 13.82 -11.91 -7.81
N VAL A 27 13.85 -11.60 -6.51
CA VAL A 27 13.09 -12.35 -5.49
C VAL A 27 11.59 -12.30 -5.80
N LEU A 28 11.04 -11.12 -6.09
CA LEU A 28 9.62 -10.98 -6.43
C LEU A 28 9.27 -11.75 -7.70
N SER A 29 10.08 -11.67 -8.75
CA SER A 29 9.89 -12.42 -10.00
C SER A 29 9.93 -13.94 -9.78
N LEU A 30 10.87 -14.42 -8.95
CA LEU A 30 10.93 -15.84 -8.59
C LEU A 30 9.69 -16.27 -7.78
N GLN A 31 9.24 -15.46 -6.82
CA GLN A 31 8.03 -15.73 -6.05
C GLN A 31 6.78 -15.75 -6.94
N THR A 32 6.64 -14.79 -7.85
CA THR A 32 5.47 -14.73 -8.73
C THR A 32 5.46 -15.86 -9.77
N ALA A 33 6.62 -16.36 -10.20
CA ALA A 33 6.73 -17.50 -11.11
C ALA A 33 6.60 -18.87 -10.40
N ALA A 34 7.21 -19.04 -9.23
CA ALA A 34 7.39 -20.35 -8.61
C ALA A 34 6.53 -20.61 -7.36
N ASN A 35 5.92 -19.59 -6.75
CA ASN A 35 5.14 -19.79 -5.54
C ASN A 35 3.64 -20.01 -5.89
N PRO A 36 3.07 -21.21 -5.65
CA PRO A 36 1.67 -21.51 -5.98
C PRO A 36 0.67 -20.69 -5.14
N GLU A 37 1.13 -20.10 -4.06
CA GLU A 37 0.35 -19.28 -3.16
C GLU A 37 0.11 -17.84 -3.70
N MET A 38 0.98 -17.37 -4.59
CA MET A 38 0.88 -16.02 -5.17
C MET A 38 -0.19 -15.97 -6.27
N GLY A 39 -1.15 -15.05 -6.15
CA GLY A 39 -2.22 -14.74 -7.11
C GLY A 39 -1.74 -13.97 -8.33
N PHE A 40 -0.62 -14.40 -8.90
CA PHE A 40 -0.04 -13.82 -10.10
C PHE A 40 -0.09 -14.82 -11.23
N LEU A 41 -0.57 -14.38 -12.39
CA LEU A 41 -0.60 -15.18 -13.61
C LEU A 41 0.69 -14.91 -14.41
N PRO A 42 1.67 -15.84 -14.41
CA PRO A 42 2.94 -15.60 -15.07
C PRO A 42 2.74 -15.45 -16.59
N PRO A 43 3.47 -14.51 -17.24
CA PRO A 43 3.47 -14.42 -18.70
C PRO A 43 3.98 -15.72 -19.32
N SER A 44 3.48 -16.07 -20.51
CA SER A 44 4.04 -17.18 -21.29
C SER A 44 4.98 -16.65 -22.37
N PHE A 45 6.05 -17.38 -22.63
CA PHE A 45 6.82 -17.24 -23.88
C PHE A 45 6.25 -18.13 -25.00
N SER A 46 5.30 -19.03 -24.70
CA SER A 46 4.56 -19.83 -25.69
C SER A 46 3.30 -19.12 -26.18
N SER A 47 2.74 -19.59 -27.31
CA SER A 47 1.45 -19.14 -27.84
C SER A 47 0.30 -19.50 -26.87
N GLY A 48 -0.64 -18.59 -26.61
CA GLY A 48 -1.82 -18.86 -25.75
C GLY A 48 -1.92 -17.94 -24.53
N HIS A 49 -3.13 -17.49 -24.21
CA HIS A 49 -3.41 -16.52 -23.14
C HIS A 49 -4.09 -17.17 -21.94
N TRP A 50 -3.95 -16.58 -20.75
CA TRP A 50 -4.71 -17.01 -19.58
C TRP A 50 -6.21 -16.72 -19.78
N MET A 51 -7.04 -17.71 -19.46
CA MET A 51 -8.50 -17.63 -19.42
C MET A 51 -8.96 -17.79 -17.98
N LEU A 52 -9.97 -17.02 -17.56
CA LEU A 52 -10.53 -17.06 -16.22
C LEU A 52 -12.01 -17.45 -16.30
N ALA A 53 -12.46 -18.28 -15.36
CA ALA A 53 -13.89 -18.57 -15.23
C ALA A 53 -14.62 -17.39 -14.56
N PRO A 54 -15.82 -17.02 -15.03
CA PRO A 54 -16.64 -16.01 -14.38
C PRO A 54 -17.09 -16.51 -12.99
N ILE A 55 -17.14 -15.60 -12.01
CA ILE A 55 -17.57 -15.91 -10.64
C ILE A 55 -18.55 -14.85 -10.14
N GLU A 56 -19.62 -15.29 -9.48
CA GLU A 56 -20.36 -14.45 -8.55
C GLU A 56 -19.67 -14.43 -7.19
N LEU A 57 -19.24 -13.24 -6.77
CA LEU A 57 -18.51 -12.98 -5.51
C LEU A 57 -19.27 -13.46 -4.24
N SER A 58 -20.56 -13.79 -4.35
CA SER A 58 -21.42 -14.20 -3.24
C SER A 58 -21.31 -15.69 -2.87
N ARG A 59 -20.58 -16.53 -3.62
CA ARG A 59 -20.56 -18.01 -3.44
C ARG A 59 -19.15 -18.63 -3.37
N VAL A 60 -18.20 -17.94 -2.75
CA VAL A 60 -16.79 -18.42 -2.64
C VAL A 60 -16.67 -19.68 -1.75
N ASP A 61 -17.62 -19.93 -0.85
CA ASP A 61 -17.53 -20.99 0.18
C ASP A 61 -17.76 -22.43 -0.33
N GLU A 62 -18.30 -22.63 -1.54
CA GLU A 62 -18.64 -23.98 -2.06
C GLU A 62 -17.51 -24.66 -2.88
N GLY A 63 -16.35 -24.02 -3.00
CA GLY A 63 -15.28 -24.46 -3.89
C GLY A 63 -15.58 -24.09 -5.34
N LEU A 64 -14.57 -23.60 -6.07
CA LEU A 64 -14.76 -23.02 -7.38
C LEU A 64 -14.30 -24.01 -8.45
N ALA A 65 -15.23 -24.42 -9.32
CA ALA A 65 -14.95 -25.36 -10.41
C ALA A 65 -15.52 -24.86 -11.74
N ALA A 66 -14.74 -24.98 -12.81
CA ALA A 66 -15.19 -24.59 -14.14
C ALA A 66 -14.65 -25.51 -15.23
N MET A 67 -15.50 -25.82 -16.21
CA MET A 67 -15.16 -26.58 -17.40
C MET A 67 -14.76 -25.62 -18.52
N PHE A 68 -13.59 -25.82 -19.11
CA PHE A 68 -13.12 -25.12 -20.30
C PHE A 68 -13.14 -26.07 -21.49
N ARG A 69 -13.77 -25.69 -22.61
CA ARG A 69 -13.89 -26.55 -23.79
C ARG A 69 -13.45 -25.84 -25.07
N LYS A 70 -12.77 -26.60 -25.92
CA LYS A 70 -12.43 -26.23 -27.29
C LYS A 70 -12.85 -27.36 -28.23
N ASP A 71 -13.66 -27.01 -29.21
CA ASP A 71 -13.91 -27.88 -30.36
C ASP A 71 -12.93 -27.44 -31.48
N PHE A 72 -12.27 -28.41 -32.13
CA PHE A 72 -11.34 -28.16 -33.24
C PHE A 72 -11.40 -29.30 -34.25
N VAL A 73 -10.92 -29.08 -35.47
CA VAL A 73 -11.00 -30.08 -36.56
C VAL A 73 -9.59 -30.47 -36.98
N VAL A 74 -9.35 -31.78 -37.05
CA VAL A 74 -8.13 -32.37 -37.64
C VAL A 74 -8.45 -32.72 -39.09
N PRO A 75 -7.76 -32.16 -40.10
CA PRO A 75 -8.09 -32.39 -41.50
C PRO A 75 -8.02 -33.87 -41.91
N ASP A 76 -9.03 -34.33 -42.64
CA ASP A 76 -9.04 -35.67 -43.23
C ASP A 76 -7.90 -35.77 -44.26
N GLY A 77 -7.00 -36.75 -44.07
CA GLY A 77 -5.78 -36.89 -44.88
C GLY A 77 -4.50 -36.40 -44.19
N ALA A 78 -4.56 -35.91 -42.94
CA ALA A 78 -3.40 -35.75 -42.08
C ALA A 78 -2.86 -37.11 -41.63
N GLY A 79 -2.39 -37.93 -42.59
CA GLY A 79 -1.65 -39.14 -42.34
C GLY A 79 -0.36 -38.79 -41.58
N GLY A 80 -0.40 -38.96 -40.26
CA GLY A 80 0.75 -38.79 -39.38
C GLY A 80 0.86 -37.42 -38.73
N ILE A 81 -0.05 -37.07 -37.81
CA ILE A 81 0.37 -36.19 -36.70
C ILE A 81 1.38 -37.00 -35.90
N SER A 82 2.67 -36.70 -36.07
CA SER A 82 3.76 -37.42 -35.40
C SER A 82 3.87 -37.10 -33.90
N SER A 83 3.31 -35.97 -33.48
CA SER A 83 3.13 -35.60 -32.07
C SER A 83 2.05 -34.53 -31.94
N ALA A 84 1.12 -34.73 -31.02
CA ALA A 84 0.03 -33.81 -30.70
C ALA A 84 0.19 -33.30 -29.26
N LEU A 85 1.26 -32.55 -29.03
CA LEU A 85 1.59 -32.05 -27.71
C LEU A 85 0.70 -30.88 -27.31
N VAL A 86 0.20 -30.93 -26.08
CA VAL A 86 -0.53 -29.85 -25.44
C VAL A 86 0.10 -29.56 -24.09
N MET A 87 0.48 -28.32 -23.88
CA MET A 87 0.92 -27.80 -22.59
C MET A 87 -0.28 -27.19 -21.86
N VAL A 88 -0.61 -27.73 -20.69
CA VAL A 88 -1.69 -27.22 -19.83
C VAL A 88 -1.09 -26.56 -18.60
N THR A 89 -1.50 -25.32 -18.32
CA THR A 89 -1.23 -24.64 -17.05
C THR A 89 -2.57 -24.25 -16.45
N ALA A 90 -2.94 -24.80 -15.29
CA ALA A 90 -4.24 -24.53 -14.67
C ALA A 90 -4.07 -24.27 -13.16
N ALA A 91 -4.87 -23.38 -12.59
CA ALA A 91 -4.78 -23.02 -11.18
C ALA A 91 -5.15 -24.20 -10.28
N ARG A 92 -4.23 -24.58 -9.39
CA ARG A 92 -4.32 -25.66 -8.38
C ARG A 92 -4.46 -27.06 -8.96
N SER A 93 -5.62 -27.42 -9.50
CA SER A 93 -5.96 -28.79 -9.87
C SER A 93 -6.87 -28.82 -11.09
N TYR A 94 -6.70 -29.83 -11.96
CA TYR A 94 -7.51 -29.98 -13.15
C TYR A 94 -7.59 -31.43 -13.64
N GLU A 95 -8.56 -31.69 -14.51
CA GLU A 95 -8.75 -32.94 -15.23
C GLU A 95 -8.86 -32.64 -16.73
N LEU A 96 -8.07 -33.37 -17.53
CA LEU A 96 -7.98 -33.23 -18.98
C LEU A 96 -8.73 -34.38 -19.65
N ARG A 97 -9.70 -34.04 -20.50
CA ARG A 97 -10.49 -34.98 -21.29
C ARG A 97 -10.36 -34.67 -22.78
N LEU A 98 -10.17 -35.71 -23.58
CA LEU A 98 -10.21 -35.63 -25.04
C LEU A 98 -11.29 -36.57 -25.55
N ASN A 99 -12.25 -36.03 -26.31
CA ASN A 99 -13.37 -36.79 -26.87
C ASN A 99 -14.14 -37.60 -25.80
N GLY A 100 -14.30 -37.00 -24.60
CA GLY A 100 -14.98 -37.62 -23.46
C GLY A 100 -14.14 -38.60 -22.63
N GLN A 101 -12.95 -38.99 -23.10
CA GLN A 101 -12.05 -39.87 -22.35
C GLN A 101 -11.08 -39.07 -21.48
N VAL A 102 -10.96 -39.43 -20.21
CA VAL A 102 -9.98 -38.83 -19.28
C VAL A 102 -8.57 -39.23 -19.72
N ARG A 103 -7.75 -38.24 -20.07
CA ARG A 103 -6.34 -38.42 -20.45
C ARG A 103 -5.40 -38.16 -19.29
N SER A 104 -5.80 -37.27 -18.39
CA SER A 104 -5.14 -37.03 -17.11
C SER A 104 -6.17 -36.55 -16.10
N GLY A 105 -6.11 -37.05 -14.86
CA GLY A 105 -6.97 -36.60 -13.76
C GLY A 105 -6.14 -36.13 -12.57
N PRO A 106 -6.76 -35.46 -11.59
CA PRO A 106 -6.08 -35.08 -10.35
C PRO A 106 -5.61 -36.35 -9.63
N SER A 107 -4.31 -36.63 -9.68
CA SER A 107 -3.71 -37.72 -8.91
C SER A 107 -3.28 -37.21 -7.53
N GLU A 108 -3.15 -38.09 -6.54
CA GLU A 108 -2.53 -37.72 -5.25
C GLU A 108 -1.11 -37.15 -5.41
N ARG A 109 -0.42 -37.44 -6.53
CA ARG A 109 0.89 -36.85 -6.87
C ARG A 109 0.82 -35.39 -7.33
N ASP A 110 -0.36 -34.91 -7.72
CA ASP A 110 -0.59 -33.51 -8.10
C ASP A 110 -0.93 -32.63 -6.89
N LEU A 111 -1.31 -33.23 -5.76
CA LEU A 111 -1.50 -32.54 -4.49
C LEU A 111 -0.15 -32.05 -3.95
N GLY A 112 0.14 -30.76 -4.16
CA GLY A 112 1.39 -30.11 -3.73
C GLY A 112 2.33 -29.72 -4.87
N ARG A 113 2.01 -30.07 -6.12
CA ARG A 113 2.77 -29.62 -7.28
C ARG A 113 2.49 -28.14 -7.58
N ASN A 114 3.50 -27.40 -8.00
CA ASN A 114 3.32 -25.98 -8.35
C ASN A 114 2.51 -25.84 -9.64
N TRP A 115 1.27 -25.36 -9.51
CA TRP A 115 0.32 -25.18 -10.61
C TRP A 115 0.78 -24.21 -11.72
N LYS A 116 1.80 -23.38 -11.45
CA LYS A 116 2.38 -22.46 -12.42
C LYS A 116 3.32 -23.14 -13.42
N VAL A 117 3.73 -24.37 -13.14
CA VAL A 117 4.57 -25.17 -14.04
C VAL A 117 3.67 -25.82 -15.09
N PRO A 118 3.83 -25.52 -16.39
CA PRO A 118 3.06 -26.17 -17.44
C PRO A 118 3.32 -27.68 -17.46
N GLN A 119 2.26 -28.45 -17.71
CA GLN A 119 2.35 -29.90 -17.88
C GLN A 119 2.14 -30.25 -19.34
N GLU A 120 3.02 -31.10 -19.88
CA GLU A 120 2.96 -31.59 -21.24
C GLU A 120 2.13 -32.87 -21.31
N PHE A 121 1.21 -32.92 -22.27
CA PHE A 121 0.42 -34.10 -22.59
C PHE A 121 0.52 -34.41 -24.08
N ASP A 122 0.83 -35.66 -24.39
CA ASP A 122 0.73 -36.17 -25.75
C ASP A 122 -0.69 -36.70 -25.98
N LEU A 123 -1.41 -36.06 -26.90
CA LEU A 123 -2.79 -36.39 -27.24
C LEU A 123 -2.90 -37.24 -28.52
N THR A 124 -1.78 -37.66 -29.11
CA THR A 124 -1.73 -38.30 -30.44
C THR A 124 -2.64 -39.51 -30.52
N ASP A 125 -2.60 -40.40 -29.52
CA ASP A 125 -3.36 -41.66 -29.48
C ASP A 125 -4.88 -41.47 -29.32
N GLY A 126 -5.35 -40.26 -29.09
CA GLY A 126 -6.77 -39.96 -28.85
C GLY A 126 -7.44 -39.07 -29.90
N LEU A 127 -6.69 -38.62 -30.90
CA LEU A 127 -7.22 -37.76 -31.95
C LEU A 127 -7.95 -38.57 -33.01
N LEU A 128 -9.12 -38.08 -33.40
CA LEU A 128 -9.92 -38.62 -34.50
C LEU A 128 -9.72 -37.76 -35.75
N PRO A 129 -9.74 -38.32 -36.96
CA PRO A 129 -9.92 -37.52 -38.18
C PRO A 129 -11.25 -36.75 -38.11
N GLY A 130 -11.24 -35.47 -38.48
CA GLY A 130 -12.39 -34.59 -38.37
C GLY A 130 -12.55 -33.93 -36.99
N PRO A 131 -13.78 -33.82 -36.44
CA PRO A 131 -14.04 -33.02 -35.25
C PRO A 131 -13.53 -33.68 -33.96
N ASN A 132 -12.78 -32.91 -33.17
CA ASN A 132 -12.29 -33.28 -31.85
C ASN A 132 -12.73 -32.27 -30.79
N ARG A 133 -12.84 -32.74 -29.55
CA ARG A 133 -13.21 -31.93 -28.40
C ARG A 133 -12.22 -32.10 -27.27
N LEU A 134 -11.63 -30.99 -26.85
CA LEU A 134 -10.80 -30.90 -25.65
C LEU A 134 -11.61 -30.26 -24.52
N GLU A 135 -11.66 -30.90 -23.37
CA GLU A 135 -12.36 -30.45 -22.17
C GLU A 135 -11.39 -30.48 -20.99
N ILE A 136 -11.30 -29.37 -20.25
CA ILE A 136 -10.43 -29.23 -19.09
C ILE A 136 -11.27 -28.71 -17.92
N LEU A 137 -11.50 -29.56 -16.93
CA LEU A 137 -12.18 -29.20 -15.70
C LEU A 137 -11.15 -28.70 -14.69
N VAL A 138 -11.28 -27.46 -14.22
CA VAL A 138 -10.33 -26.84 -13.29
C VAL A 138 -11.03 -26.58 -11.95
N TRP A 139 -10.38 -26.97 -10.85
CA TRP A 139 -10.84 -26.76 -9.48
C TRP A 139 -9.88 -25.88 -8.70
N ASN A 140 -10.43 -24.91 -7.98
CA ASN A 140 -9.70 -24.00 -7.12
C ASN A 140 -10.53 -23.69 -5.87
N THR A 141 -9.91 -23.75 -4.70
CA THR A 141 -10.60 -23.59 -3.41
C THR A 141 -10.58 -22.15 -2.89
N VAL A 142 -9.82 -21.27 -3.53
CA VAL A 142 -9.55 -19.92 -3.01
C VAL A 142 -9.89 -18.85 -4.04
N ARG A 143 -9.54 -19.07 -5.32
CA ARG A 143 -9.67 -18.10 -6.40
C ARG A 143 -10.45 -18.67 -7.58
N PRO A 144 -10.84 -17.84 -8.55
CA PRO A 144 -11.37 -18.30 -9.82
C PRO A 144 -10.51 -19.39 -10.49
N PRO A 145 -11.14 -20.40 -11.11
CA PRO A 145 -10.47 -21.30 -12.02
C PRO A 145 -9.80 -20.51 -13.15
N ALA A 146 -8.50 -20.78 -13.35
CA ALA A 146 -7.69 -20.14 -14.38
C ALA A 146 -7.02 -21.21 -15.23
N LEU A 147 -7.00 -21.03 -16.55
CA LEU A 147 -6.46 -22.00 -17.50
C LEU A 147 -5.67 -21.31 -18.61
N ARG A 148 -4.54 -21.90 -18.98
CA ARG A 148 -3.79 -21.58 -20.20
C ARG A 148 -3.41 -22.87 -20.90
N VAL A 149 -3.57 -22.90 -22.22
CA VAL A 149 -3.28 -24.05 -23.06
C VAL A 149 -2.43 -23.59 -24.24
N SER A 150 -1.38 -24.33 -24.59
CA SER A 150 -0.54 -24.03 -25.75
C SER A 150 -0.07 -25.32 -26.46
N GLY A 151 0.18 -25.27 -27.77
CA GLY A 151 0.60 -26.44 -28.56
C GLY A 151 -0.38 -26.73 -29.68
N LEU A 152 -0.93 -27.95 -29.73
CA LEU A 152 -1.94 -28.37 -30.72
C LEU A 152 -3.11 -27.38 -30.82
N VAL A 153 -3.60 -26.91 -29.66
CA VAL A 153 -4.58 -25.83 -29.55
C VAL A 153 -4.06 -24.79 -28.58
N ASN A 154 -4.28 -23.52 -28.91
CA ASN A 154 -3.94 -22.41 -28.04
C ASN A 154 -5.19 -21.92 -27.32
N SER A 155 -5.04 -21.50 -26.07
CA SER A 155 -6.08 -20.78 -25.33
C SER A 155 -6.29 -19.40 -25.96
N ASP A 156 -7.52 -19.15 -26.39
CA ASP A 156 -7.95 -17.98 -27.16
C ASP A 156 -9.43 -17.66 -26.89
N ALA A 157 -9.95 -16.61 -27.52
CA ALA A 157 -11.33 -16.15 -27.33
C ALA A 157 -12.41 -17.14 -27.78
N THR A 158 -12.07 -18.22 -28.50
CA THR A 158 -13.07 -19.17 -29.03
C THR A 158 -13.35 -20.33 -28.06
N TRP A 159 -12.61 -20.43 -26.96
CA TRP A 159 -12.90 -21.37 -25.88
C TRP A 159 -14.21 -21.05 -25.19
N ARG A 160 -14.93 -22.09 -24.78
CA ARG A 160 -16.18 -21.98 -24.03
C ARG A 160 -15.94 -22.36 -22.57
N VAL A 161 -16.49 -21.59 -21.63
CA VAL A 161 -16.29 -21.81 -20.19
C VAL A 161 -17.64 -21.95 -19.48
N TRP A 162 -17.82 -23.01 -18.68
CA TRP A 162 -18.99 -23.22 -17.83
C TRP A 162 -18.56 -23.28 -16.38
N SER A 163 -19.10 -22.40 -15.54
CA SER A 163 -18.95 -22.52 -14.10
C SER A 163 -19.90 -23.62 -13.60
N LEU A 164 -19.40 -24.57 -12.81
CA LEU A 164 -20.26 -25.63 -12.26
C LEU A 164 -21.14 -25.14 -11.10
N SER A 165 -20.86 -23.96 -10.55
CA SER A 165 -21.69 -23.32 -9.53
C SER A 165 -22.81 -22.42 -10.10
N GLN A 166 -22.86 -22.24 -11.42
CA GLN A 166 -23.87 -21.43 -12.11
C GLN A 166 -24.38 -22.13 -13.39
N THR A 167 -25.70 -22.33 -13.49
CA THR A 167 -26.37 -22.69 -14.74
C THR A 167 -26.44 -21.50 -15.71
N GLN A 168 -25.31 -20.96 -16.18
CA GLN A 168 -25.26 -19.97 -17.26
C GLN A 168 -24.12 -20.18 -18.29
N GLN A 169 -24.33 -19.58 -19.47
CA GLN A 169 -23.76 -19.90 -20.77
C GLN A 169 -22.25 -19.66 -20.93
N ALA A 170 -21.68 -20.38 -21.89
CA ALA A 170 -20.31 -20.23 -22.38
C ALA A 170 -19.98 -18.78 -22.76
N VAL A 171 -19.05 -18.15 -22.04
CA VAL A 171 -18.47 -16.86 -22.42
C VAL A 171 -17.20 -17.11 -23.25
N PRO A 172 -17.14 -16.66 -24.52
CA PRO A 172 -15.90 -16.65 -25.27
C PRO A 172 -14.96 -15.62 -24.64
N GLN A 173 -13.86 -16.04 -24.01
CA GLN A 173 -12.93 -15.08 -23.38
C GLN A 173 -11.50 -15.20 -23.89
N GLY A 174 -11.10 -14.15 -24.62
CA GLY A 174 -9.72 -13.77 -24.86
C GLY A 174 -9.44 -12.34 -24.38
N MET A 175 -10.12 -11.88 -23.32
CA MET A 175 -9.83 -10.59 -22.70
C MET A 175 -9.13 -10.76 -21.34
N PRO A 176 -8.23 -9.84 -20.96
CA PRO A 176 -7.79 -9.68 -19.56
C PRO A 176 -9.01 -9.56 -18.65
N PRO A 177 -8.88 -9.85 -17.33
CA PRO A 177 -10.00 -9.99 -16.38
C PRO A 177 -11.12 -9.00 -16.72
N PRO A 178 -12.32 -9.48 -17.06
CA PRO A 178 -13.35 -8.61 -17.61
C PRO A 178 -13.67 -7.51 -16.60
N ARG A 179 -13.82 -6.30 -17.12
CA ARG A 179 -14.43 -5.15 -16.42
C ARG A 179 -15.86 -5.43 -15.92
N ASP A 180 -16.38 -6.64 -16.14
CA ASP A 180 -17.76 -7.06 -15.90
C ASP A 180 -17.90 -7.95 -14.64
N TRP A 181 -16.81 -8.24 -13.92
CA TRP A 181 -16.89 -8.87 -12.58
C TRP A 181 -17.49 -7.95 -11.51
N PHE A 182 -17.82 -6.72 -11.89
CA PHE A 182 -18.53 -5.79 -11.03
C PHE A 182 -20.04 -5.87 -11.29
N PRO A 183 -20.89 -5.94 -10.24
CA PRO A 183 -22.35 -5.83 -10.35
C PRO A 183 -22.74 -4.74 -11.35
N GLY A 184 -23.65 -5.04 -12.29
CA GLY A 184 -23.82 -4.35 -13.59
C GLY A 184 -23.85 -2.81 -13.61
N GLN A 185 -24.09 -2.14 -12.47
CA GLN A 185 -23.94 -0.68 -12.33
C GLN A 185 -22.49 -0.18 -12.38
N TRP A 186 -21.50 -1.05 -12.16
CA TRP A 186 -20.08 -0.71 -12.04
C TRP A 186 -19.32 -1.02 -13.34
N ALA A 187 -19.73 -2.06 -14.07
CA ALA A 187 -19.24 -2.36 -15.42
C ALA A 187 -19.49 -1.18 -16.40
N GLU A 188 -20.68 -0.58 -16.38
CA GLU A 188 -21.00 0.63 -17.15
C GLU A 188 -20.14 1.85 -16.76
N ARG A 189 -19.65 1.91 -15.51
CA ARG A 189 -18.76 2.97 -15.02
C ARG A 189 -17.29 2.74 -15.37
N ALA A 190 -16.90 1.48 -15.56
CA ALA A 190 -15.56 1.09 -16.00
C ALA A 190 -15.38 1.15 -17.53
N ALA A 191 -16.47 1.12 -18.31
CA ALA A 191 -16.43 0.91 -19.77
C ALA A 191 -15.59 1.93 -20.57
N ASP A 192 -15.46 3.18 -20.12
CA ASP A 192 -14.68 4.21 -20.83
C ASP A 192 -14.31 5.42 -19.95
N PRO A 193 -13.28 5.32 -19.09
CA PRO A 193 -12.83 6.42 -18.24
C PRO A 193 -12.20 7.56 -19.06
N TYR A 194 -11.51 7.24 -20.16
CA TYR A 194 -10.82 8.21 -21.01
C TYR A 194 -11.77 9.07 -21.83
N ARG A 195 -12.83 8.51 -22.41
CA ARG A 195 -13.86 9.30 -23.11
C ARG A 195 -14.64 10.20 -22.16
N ARG A 196 -14.96 9.73 -20.96
CA ARG A 196 -15.59 10.55 -19.90
C ARG A 196 -14.68 11.67 -19.42
N LEU A 197 -13.38 11.41 -19.35
CA LEU A 197 -12.38 12.43 -19.07
C LEU A 197 -12.32 13.47 -20.19
N LEU A 198 -12.19 13.05 -21.45
CA LEU A 198 -12.19 13.97 -22.60
C LEU A 198 -13.45 14.83 -22.65
N GLN A 199 -14.61 14.27 -22.30
CA GLN A 199 -15.87 15.01 -22.22
C GLN A 199 -15.92 16.05 -21.08
N ARG A 200 -15.08 15.90 -20.05
CA ARG A 200 -15.04 16.77 -18.86
C ARG A 200 -13.76 17.62 -18.74
N SER A 201 -12.77 17.37 -19.58
CA SER A 201 -11.42 17.96 -19.55
C SER A 201 -11.43 19.49 -19.59
N ALA A 202 -12.34 20.10 -20.36
CA ALA A 202 -12.48 21.56 -20.43
C ALA A 202 -12.92 22.17 -19.09
N ARG A 203 -13.84 21.53 -18.36
CA ARG A 203 -14.29 21.99 -17.03
C ARG A 203 -13.19 21.80 -15.99
N VAL A 204 -12.46 20.70 -16.07
CA VAL A 204 -11.33 20.39 -15.19
C VAL A 204 -10.18 21.38 -15.40
N ALA A 205 -9.82 21.65 -16.66
CA ALA A 205 -8.84 22.68 -17.00
C ALA A 205 -9.28 24.06 -16.48
N ALA A 206 -10.57 24.40 -16.62
CA ALA A 206 -11.12 25.63 -16.06
C ALA A 206 -11.02 25.68 -14.52
N TYR A 207 -11.28 24.58 -13.79
CA TYR A 207 -11.11 24.54 -12.34
C TYR A 207 -9.64 24.64 -11.91
N ALA A 208 -8.72 23.99 -12.62
CA ALA A 208 -7.29 24.09 -12.35
C ALA A 208 -6.76 25.52 -12.59
N VAL A 209 -7.20 26.16 -13.69
CA VAL A 209 -6.89 27.56 -13.99
C VAL A 209 -7.51 28.50 -12.96
N LEU A 210 -8.77 28.26 -12.53
CA LEU A 210 -9.44 29.05 -11.50
C LEU A 210 -8.76 28.91 -10.13
N ALA A 211 -8.39 27.69 -9.73
CA ALA A 211 -7.60 27.44 -8.52
C ALA A 211 -6.26 28.17 -8.57
N MET A 212 -5.60 28.17 -9.73
CA MET A 212 -4.35 28.90 -9.97
C MET A 212 -4.56 30.43 -9.98
N ALA A 213 -5.69 30.92 -10.48
CA ALA A 213 -6.05 32.34 -10.46
C ALA A 213 -6.39 32.82 -9.04
N ILE A 214 -7.16 32.05 -8.27
CA ILE A 214 -7.46 32.29 -6.85
C ILE A 214 -6.17 32.27 -6.04
N PHE A 215 -5.26 31.34 -6.36
CA PHE A 215 -3.91 31.32 -5.79
C PHE A 215 -3.16 32.63 -6.02
N PHE A 216 -3.04 33.10 -7.27
CA PHE A 216 -2.37 34.36 -7.57
C PHE A 216 -3.07 35.58 -6.95
N TYR A 217 -4.39 35.55 -6.83
CA TYR A 217 -5.20 36.60 -6.21
C TYR A 217 -5.02 36.67 -4.70
N ILE A 218 -5.20 35.56 -3.98
CA ILE A 218 -5.07 35.47 -2.50
C ILE A 218 -3.64 35.78 -2.07
N THR A 219 -2.65 35.33 -2.85
CA THR A 219 -1.25 35.56 -2.53
C THR A 219 -0.80 36.98 -2.88
N GLY A 220 -1.47 37.68 -3.80
CA GLY A 220 -1.00 38.96 -4.35
C GLY A 220 0.29 38.82 -5.15
N ALA A 221 0.61 37.61 -5.63
CA ALA A 221 1.89 37.30 -6.24
C ALA A 221 2.01 37.91 -7.64
N ARG A 222 2.76 39.02 -7.77
CA ARG A 222 3.41 39.38 -9.04
C ARG A 222 4.71 38.59 -9.23
N PRO A 223 5.14 38.29 -10.47
CA PRO A 223 6.23 37.34 -10.77
C PRO A 223 7.61 37.70 -10.20
N THR A 224 7.76 38.90 -9.64
CA THR A 224 9.04 39.51 -9.25
C THR A 224 8.96 40.11 -7.85
N GLY A 225 9.48 39.37 -6.86
CA GLY A 225 9.88 39.94 -5.57
C GLY A 225 8.86 39.77 -4.45
N TRP A 226 9.08 38.78 -3.58
CA TRP A 226 8.38 38.63 -2.32
C TRP A 226 9.32 38.92 -1.16
N LYS A 227 9.01 39.95 -0.37
CA LYS A 227 9.47 40.12 1.01
C LYS A 227 8.25 40.18 1.93
N LEU A 228 7.67 39.02 2.25
CA LEU A 228 6.72 38.93 3.35
C LEU A 228 7.52 38.88 4.66
N ALA A 229 7.72 40.06 5.23
CA ALA A 229 8.24 40.27 6.58
C ALA A 229 7.14 39.95 7.60
N GLY A 230 7.31 38.85 8.34
CA GLY A 230 6.46 38.47 9.46
C GLY A 230 7.14 37.35 10.24
N THR A 231 7.47 37.62 11.51
CA THR A 231 8.40 36.85 12.35
C THR A 231 8.06 35.36 12.43
N SER A 232 9.09 34.50 12.38
CA SER A 232 8.99 33.04 12.26
C SER A 232 8.20 32.33 13.36
N ARG A 233 7.92 32.99 14.49
CA ARG A 233 7.13 32.43 15.60
C ARG A 233 5.63 32.52 15.34
N PHE A 234 5.14 33.63 14.81
CA PHE A 234 3.71 33.83 14.52
C PHE A 234 3.18 32.83 13.49
N ARG A 235 3.97 32.57 12.43
CA ARG A 235 3.66 31.55 11.42
C ARG A 235 3.57 30.13 11.99
N LYS A 236 4.42 29.79 12.96
CA LYS A 236 4.40 28.48 13.64
C LYS A 236 3.17 28.31 14.52
N TRP A 237 2.73 29.38 15.19
CA TRP A 237 1.52 29.37 16.01
C TRP A 237 0.25 29.27 15.16
N ILE A 238 0.14 30.02 14.07
CA ILE A 238 -0.98 29.89 13.14
C ILE A 238 -1.04 28.47 12.58
N LEU A 239 0.09 27.92 12.14
CA LEU A 239 0.14 26.56 11.63
C LEU A 239 -0.28 25.53 12.70
N ALA A 240 0.24 25.64 13.92
CA ALA A 240 -0.16 24.77 15.03
C ALA A 240 -1.66 24.87 15.34
N VAL A 241 -2.22 26.08 15.37
CA VAL A 241 -3.66 26.31 15.58
C VAL A 241 -4.49 25.71 14.45
N LEU A 242 -4.07 25.88 13.19
CA LEU A 242 -4.73 25.29 12.03
C LEU A 242 -4.70 23.75 12.07
N LEU A 243 -3.59 23.14 12.49
CA LEU A 243 -3.47 21.68 12.64
C LEU A 243 -4.38 21.14 13.75
N ILE A 244 -4.43 21.84 14.89
CA ILE A 244 -5.34 21.51 15.99
C ILE A 244 -6.79 21.65 15.51
N ALA A 245 -7.13 22.76 14.85
CA ALA A 245 -8.45 23.01 14.28
C ALA A 245 -8.84 22.06 13.13
N LEU A 246 -7.87 21.38 12.51
CA LEU A 246 -8.12 20.41 11.46
C LEU A 246 -8.46 19.02 12.02
N TYR A 247 -7.64 18.50 12.94
CA TYR A 247 -7.76 17.10 13.38
C TYR A 247 -8.62 16.90 14.61
N PHE A 248 -8.54 17.80 15.60
CA PHE A 248 -9.26 17.61 16.86
C PHE A 248 -10.78 17.74 16.70
N PRO A 249 -11.31 18.73 15.95
CA PRO A 249 -12.75 18.79 15.71
C PRO A 249 -13.30 17.54 15.06
N MET A 250 -12.57 16.92 14.12
CA MET A 250 -12.96 15.64 13.51
C MET A 250 -13.10 14.53 14.55
N ALA A 251 -12.09 14.35 15.40
CA ALA A 251 -12.09 13.34 16.45
C ALA A 251 -13.14 13.62 17.53
N VAL A 252 -13.41 14.89 17.86
CA VAL A 252 -14.43 15.28 18.85
C VAL A 252 -15.83 15.02 18.33
N ILE A 253 -16.09 15.35 17.06
CA ILE A 253 -17.43 15.28 16.46
C ILE A 253 -17.89 13.85 16.19
N ARG A 254 -17.00 12.96 15.72
CA ARG A 254 -17.39 11.63 15.20
C ARG A 254 -17.57 10.57 16.25
N ASP A 255 -18.56 9.69 16.10
CA ASP A 255 -18.69 8.57 17.02
C ASP A 255 -17.38 7.72 17.06
N PRO A 256 -16.91 7.26 18.23
CA PRO A 256 -15.70 6.43 18.32
C PRO A 256 -15.78 5.11 17.54
N GLY A 257 -16.98 4.58 17.32
CA GLY A 257 -17.24 3.40 16.49
C GLY A 257 -17.21 3.67 14.98
N GLU A 258 -17.15 4.92 14.55
CA GLU A 258 -16.98 5.26 13.13
C GLU A 258 -15.51 5.14 12.72
N GLY A 259 -15.24 4.35 11.68
CA GLY A 259 -13.93 4.28 11.05
C GLY A 259 -13.66 2.93 10.40
N TRP A 260 -12.46 2.77 9.86
CA TRP A 260 -12.03 1.47 9.32
C TRP A 260 -11.72 0.51 10.45
N ASP A 261 -12.39 -0.65 10.38
CA ASP A 261 -12.19 -1.77 11.29
C ASP A 261 -12.32 -1.36 12.78
N ALA A 262 -13.05 -0.26 13.05
CA ALA A 262 -13.13 0.37 14.36
C ALA A 262 -13.70 -0.59 15.40
N ASP A 263 -14.73 -1.37 15.04
CA ASP A 263 -15.29 -2.41 15.91
C ASP A 263 -14.24 -3.44 16.34
N GLY A 264 -13.40 -3.89 15.41
CA GLY A 264 -12.31 -4.83 15.70
C GLY A 264 -11.25 -4.22 16.63
N HIS A 265 -10.88 -2.96 16.41
CA HIS A 265 -9.94 -2.26 17.28
C HIS A 265 -10.52 -2.00 18.68
N ILE A 266 -11.79 -1.61 18.79
CA ILE A 266 -12.49 -1.34 20.05
C ILE A 266 -12.65 -2.63 20.86
N ASP A 267 -13.03 -3.73 20.20
CA ASP A 267 -13.16 -5.04 20.84
C ASP A 267 -11.83 -5.50 21.45
N TYR A 268 -10.75 -5.43 20.67
CA TYR A 268 -9.41 -5.76 21.16
C TYR A 268 -8.97 -4.83 22.31
N LEU A 269 -9.19 -3.53 22.18
CA LEU A 269 -8.95 -2.56 23.25
C LEU A 269 -9.67 -2.95 24.56
N ARG A 270 -10.98 -3.20 24.49
CA ARG A 270 -11.81 -3.57 25.65
C ARG A 270 -11.33 -4.88 26.28
N TYR A 271 -10.91 -5.84 25.47
CA TYR A 271 -10.33 -7.08 25.96
C TYR A 271 -9.04 -6.84 26.74
N VAL A 272 -8.10 -6.07 26.19
CA VAL A 272 -6.85 -5.73 26.89
C VAL A 272 -7.14 -4.95 28.18
N ALA A 273 -8.08 -3.99 28.13
CA ALA A 273 -8.50 -3.20 29.28
C ALA A 273 -9.12 -4.05 30.41
N SER A 274 -9.72 -5.20 30.10
CA SER A 274 -10.24 -6.13 31.10
C SER A 274 -9.17 -6.92 31.86
N GLY A 275 -7.90 -6.81 31.47
CA GLY A 275 -6.78 -7.51 32.13
C GLY A 275 -6.56 -8.95 31.67
N ARG A 276 -7.28 -9.41 30.64
CA ARG A 276 -7.18 -10.78 30.08
C ARG A 276 -5.94 -11.02 29.20
N GLY A 277 -5.00 -10.07 29.15
CA GLY A 277 -3.80 -10.18 28.35
C GLY A 277 -4.01 -9.71 26.90
N VAL A 278 -3.42 -10.42 25.94
CA VAL A 278 -3.33 -10.03 24.53
C VAL A 278 -4.03 -11.08 23.69
N LEU A 279 -5.01 -10.65 22.88
CA LEU A 279 -5.75 -11.52 21.97
C LEU A 279 -4.85 -12.17 20.92
N MET A 280 -5.37 -13.26 20.38
CA MET A 280 -4.69 -14.12 19.44
C MET A 280 -5.26 -13.94 18.01
N PRO A 281 -4.43 -14.09 16.96
CA PRO A 281 -4.84 -13.93 15.55
C PRO A 281 -6.07 -14.73 15.10
N ASP A 282 -6.34 -15.87 15.72
CA ASP A 282 -7.46 -16.79 15.44
C ASP A 282 -8.75 -16.41 16.17
N GLU A 283 -8.73 -15.39 17.02
CA GLU A 283 -9.87 -15.06 17.88
C GLU A 283 -10.75 -13.94 17.30
N GLY A 284 -10.43 -13.35 16.15
CA GLY A 284 -11.23 -12.27 15.54
C GLY A 284 -10.46 -11.34 14.60
N TRP A 285 -11.20 -10.48 13.88
CA TRP A 285 -10.75 -9.72 12.71
C TRP A 285 -9.42 -8.96 12.89
N GLU A 286 -9.36 -7.95 13.78
CA GLU A 286 -8.16 -7.12 14.02
C GLU A 286 -7.23 -7.65 15.13
N ARG A 287 -7.43 -8.89 15.59
CA ARG A 287 -6.73 -9.43 16.77
C ARG A 287 -5.31 -9.91 16.48
N PHE A 288 -4.93 -10.03 15.21
CA PHE A 288 -3.57 -10.34 14.78
C PHE A 288 -2.59 -9.17 14.97
N GLN A 289 -3.10 -7.97 15.29
CA GLN A 289 -2.25 -6.79 15.47
C GLN A 289 -1.36 -6.92 16.73
N PRO A 290 -0.09 -6.47 16.63
CA PRO A 290 0.81 -6.37 17.79
C PRO A 290 0.28 -5.44 18.91
N PRO A 291 0.69 -5.67 20.18
CA PRO A 291 -0.12 -5.23 21.32
C PRO A 291 0.15 -3.82 21.86
N ILE A 292 1.26 -3.16 21.51
CA ILE A 292 1.72 -1.98 22.26
C ILE A 292 0.74 -0.80 22.20
N TYR A 293 0.10 -0.59 21.03
CA TYR A 293 -0.92 0.44 20.87
C TYR A 293 -2.10 0.16 21.80
N TYR A 294 -2.57 -1.10 21.85
CA TYR A 294 -3.68 -1.51 22.69
C TYR A 294 -3.34 -1.45 24.18
N TRP A 295 -2.09 -1.70 24.58
CA TRP A 295 -1.67 -1.48 25.97
C TRP A 295 -1.76 -0.01 26.38
N ILE A 296 -1.27 0.90 25.54
CA ILE A 296 -1.34 2.34 25.79
C ILE A 296 -2.80 2.81 25.81
N ALA A 297 -3.58 2.41 24.81
CA ALA A 297 -4.99 2.76 24.69
C ALA A 297 -5.82 2.18 25.85
N ALA A 298 -5.57 0.94 26.27
CA ALA A 298 -6.24 0.30 27.39
C ALA A 298 -5.93 0.99 28.72
N ALA A 299 -4.68 1.41 28.93
CA ALA A 299 -4.31 2.18 30.12
C ALA A 299 -5.09 3.49 30.21
N LEU A 300 -5.19 4.24 29.09
CA LEU A 300 -5.98 5.47 29.04
C LEU A 300 -7.48 5.20 29.20
N TYR A 301 -8.01 4.20 28.50
CA TYR A 301 -9.41 3.79 28.59
C TYR A 301 -9.81 3.49 30.03
N ARG A 302 -9.00 2.70 30.75
CA ARG A 302 -9.23 2.36 32.17
C ARG A 302 -9.14 3.57 33.09
N ALA A 303 -8.20 4.48 32.83
CA ALA A 303 -8.04 5.70 33.62
C ALA A 303 -9.27 6.62 33.54
N VAL A 304 -9.95 6.63 32.39
CA VAL A 304 -11.13 7.49 32.14
C VAL A 304 -12.47 6.79 32.45
N LEU A 305 -12.48 5.45 32.52
CA LEU A 305 -13.71 4.65 32.66
C LEU A 305 -14.60 5.04 33.86
N PRO A 306 -14.07 5.32 35.07
CA PRO A 306 -14.90 5.74 36.19
C PRO A 306 -15.65 7.04 35.91
N CYS A 307 -14.97 8.03 35.29
CA CYS A 307 -15.56 9.30 34.91
C CYS A 307 -16.58 9.12 33.77
N SER A 308 -16.27 8.24 32.81
CA SER A 308 -17.18 7.89 31.70
C SER A 308 -18.49 7.32 32.22
N ALA A 309 -18.44 6.38 33.15
CA ALA A 309 -19.63 5.74 33.71
C ALA A 309 -20.54 6.74 34.45
N VAL A 310 -19.96 7.66 35.23
CA VAL A 310 -20.71 8.72 35.91
C VAL A 310 -21.35 9.68 34.90
N ALA A 311 -20.61 10.09 33.87
CA ALA A 311 -21.11 10.99 32.85
C ALA A 311 -22.24 10.34 32.03
N ALA A 312 -22.13 9.05 31.70
CA ALA A 312 -23.16 8.33 30.97
C ALA A 312 -24.49 8.30 31.71
N GLY A 313 -24.49 8.11 33.03
CA GLY A 313 -25.70 8.20 33.85
C GLY A 313 -26.28 9.62 33.92
N ARG A 314 -25.43 10.65 33.98
CA ARG A 314 -25.86 12.07 34.07
C ARG A 314 -26.38 12.61 32.74
N TRP A 315 -25.77 12.22 31.63
CA TRP A 315 -26.04 12.76 30.29
C TRP A 315 -26.77 11.76 29.39
N GLN A 316 -27.24 10.63 29.93
CA GLN A 316 -27.99 9.60 29.21
C GLN A 316 -27.28 9.16 27.91
N LEU A 317 -25.96 8.97 27.98
CA LEU A 317 -25.16 8.54 26.83
C LEU A 317 -25.51 7.10 26.43
N ALA A 318 -25.37 6.78 25.15
CA ALA A 318 -25.69 5.46 24.59
C ALA A 318 -24.81 4.33 25.16
N SER A 319 -23.58 4.63 25.61
CA SER A 319 -22.69 3.65 26.25
C SER A 319 -21.98 4.23 27.47
N SER A 320 -21.74 3.38 28.48
CA SER A 320 -21.07 3.77 29.73
C SER A 320 -19.58 4.07 29.55
N ASP A 321 -18.98 3.60 28.46
CA ASP A 321 -17.57 3.80 28.13
C ASP A 321 -17.32 4.82 27.02
N PHE A 322 -18.35 5.54 26.58
CA PHE A 322 -18.25 6.51 25.49
C PHE A 322 -17.10 7.52 25.67
N LEU A 323 -16.96 8.13 26.86
CA LEU A 323 -15.90 9.11 27.12
C LEU A 323 -14.51 8.45 27.16
N SER A 324 -14.42 7.19 27.60
CA SER A 324 -13.17 6.43 27.53
C SER A 324 -12.75 6.15 26.10
N LEU A 325 -13.69 5.75 25.23
CA LEU A 325 -13.42 5.56 23.81
C LEU A 325 -13.05 6.89 23.14
N LYS A 326 -13.72 7.99 23.49
CA LYS A 326 -13.35 9.34 23.05
C LYS A 326 -11.93 9.73 23.45
N ALA A 327 -11.53 9.46 24.69
CA ALA A 327 -10.17 9.74 25.15
C ALA A 327 -9.13 8.96 24.31
N VAL A 328 -9.41 7.69 23.99
CA VAL A 328 -8.56 6.89 23.11
C VAL A 328 -8.56 7.42 21.67
N GLN A 329 -9.71 7.81 21.13
CA GLN A 329 -9.85 8.43 19.80
C GLN A 329 -8.97 9.68 19.67
N LEU A 330 -8.87 10.49 20.73
CA LEU A 330 -8.03 11.69 20.78
C LEU A 330 -6.51 11.42 20.82
N LEU A 331 -6.09 10.16 21.05
CA LEU A 331 -4.66 9.80 20.90
C LEU A 331 -4.22 9.88 19.44
N THR A 332 -5.09 9.53 18.50
CA THR A 332 -4.77 9.56 17.06
C THR A 332 -4.33 10.94 16.58
N PRO A 333 -5.10 12.03 16.74
CA PRO A 333 -4.66 13.36 16.32
C PRO A 333 -3.44 13.85 17.10
N LEU A 334 -3.27 13.44 18.37
CA LEU A 334 -2.06 13.72 19.14
C LEU A 334 -0.82 13.06 18.51
N PHE A 335 -0.90 11.77 18.15
CA PHE A 335 0.19 11.06 17.49
C PHE A 335 0.56 11.69 16.15
N MET A 336 -0.41 12.17 15.38
CA MET A 336 -0.17 12.89 14.12
C MET A 336 0.62 14.17 14.34
N ILE A 337 0.25 14.98 15.34
CA ILE A 337 1.01 16.20 15.68
C ILE A 337 2.45 15.87 16.07
N VAL A 338 2.64 14.85 16.92
CA VAL A 338 3.99 14.42 17.31
C VAL A 338 4.78 13.94 16.09
N GLN A 339 4.14 13.24 15.16
CA GLN A 339 4.76 12.79 13.92
C GLN A 339 5.20 13.98 13.06
N ILE A 340 4.34 15.00 12.87
CA ILE A 340 4.68 16.22 12.12
C ILE A 340 5.88 16.92 12.76
N VAL A 341 5.92 17.06 14.09
CA VAL A 341 7.05 17.66 14.81
C VAL A 341 8.34 16.88 14.56
N LEU A 342 8.26 15.56 14.51
CA LEU A 342 9.40 14.70 14.25
C LEU A 342 9.87 14.77 12.79
N VAL A 343 8.94 14.80 11.83
CA VAL A 343 9.27 15.05 10.42
C VAL A 343 9.96 16.40 10.27
N LEU A 344 9.46 17.44 10.92
CA LEU A 344 10.12 18.75 10.96
C LEU A 344 11.55 18.68 11.52
N LYS A 345 11.79 17.86 12.55
CA LYS A 345 13.14 17.61 13.06
C LYS A 345 14.01 16.95 12.00
N ILE A 346 13.51 15.93 11.29
CA ILE A 346 14.24 15.28 10.18
C ILE A 346 14.60 16.31 9.10
N ILE A 347 13.64 17.12 8.64
CA ILE A 347 13.85 18.12 7.60
C ILE A 347 14.87 19.18 8.06
N ARG A 348 14.70 19.78 9.24
CA ARG A 348 15.67 20.76 9.76
C ARG A 348 17.05 20.17 9.99
N TYR A 349 17.11 18.88 10.31
CA TYR A 349 18.36 18.19 10.48
C TYR A 349 19.07 18.05 9.14
N LEU A 350 18.38 17.60 8.09
CA LEU A 350 18.98 17.33 6.78
C LEU A 350 19.23 18.60 5.93
N PHE A 351 18.40 19.64 6.04
CA PHE A 351 18.42 20.78 5.11
C PHE A 351 18.93 22.08 5.77
N PRO A 352 19.94 22.76 5.20
CA PRO A 352 20.59 23.95 5.80
C PRO A 352 19.81 25.27 5.69
N ARG A 353 18.72 25.37 4.91
CA ARG A 353 17.87 26.57 4.80
C ARG A 353 16.37 26.27 4.96
N PRO A 354 15.90 25.89 6.17
CA PRO A 354 14.52 25.44 6.36
C PRO A 354 13.47 26.57 6.38
N GLU A 355 13.86 27.85 6.34
CA GLU A 355 12.97 28.96 6.73
C GLU A 355 11.76 29.19 5.82
N GLY A 356 11.82 28.79 4.55
CA GLY A 356 10.65 28.77 3.65
C GLY A 356 10.16 27.38 3.25
N LEU A 357 10.98 26.34 3.48
CA LEU A 357 10.73 24.96 3.04
C LEU A 357 10.04 24.10 4.12
N ALA A 358 10.34 24.35 5.39
CA ALA A 358 9.69 23.63 6.49
C ALA A 358 8.15 23.84 6.55
N PRO A 359 7.58 25.02 6.24
CA PRO A 359 6.13 25.19 6.18
C PRO A 359 5.45 24.41 5.05
N SER A 360 6.07 24.30 3.86
CA SER A 360 5.50 23.52 2.76
C SER A 360 5.52 22.03 3.04
N THR A 361 6.61 21.52 3.62
CA THR A 361 6.65 20.11 4.01
C THR A 361 5.69 19.78 5.15
N VAL A 362 5.44 20.72 6.09
CA VAL A 362 4.40 20.53 7.10
C VAL A 362 3.01 20.57 6.49
N ALA A 363 2.74 21.51 5.60
CA ALA A 363 1.48 21.56 4.87
C ALA A 363 1.26 20.25 4.14
N PHE A 364 2.26 19.77 3.39
CA PHE A 364 2.19 18.49 2.68
C PHE A 364 1.80 17.36 3.63
N VAL A 365 2.59 17.12 4.68
CA VAL A 365 2.34 16.02 5.60
C VAL A 365 1.00 16.16 6.31
N ALA A 366 0.65 17.35 6.75
CA ALA A 366 -0.56 17.56 7.51
C ALA A 366 -1.83 17.43 6.65
N LEU A 367 -1.73 17.86 5.41
CA LEU A 367 -2.84 17.94 4.49
C LEU A 367 -2.92 16.70 3.59
N LEU A 368 -2.05 15.72 3.83
CA LEU A 368 -2.19 14.39 3.21
C LEU A 368 -3.59 13.84 3.53
N PRO A 369 -4.36 13.42 2.51
CA PRO A 369 -5.71 12.87 2.66
C PRO A 369 -5.80 11.82 3.75
N MET A 370 -4.83 10.89 3.73
CA MET A 370 -4.77 9.78 4.66
C MET A 370 -4.65 10.24 6.11
N GLN A 371 -3.88 11.29 6.37
CA GLN A 371 -3.75 11.86 7.71
C GLN A 371 -5.11 12.41 8.16
N ILE A 372 -5.77 13.20 7.32
CA ILE A 372 -7.09 13.77 7.65
C ILE A 372 -8.13 12.68 7.90
N TYR A 373 -8.21 11.65 7.05
CA TYR A 373 -9.19 10.57 7.18
C TYR A 373 -8.98 9.71 8.41
N PHE A 374 -7.74 9.39 8.78
CA PHE A 374 -7.44 8.61 9.97
C PHE A 374 -7.53 9.41 11.26
N SER A 375 -7.55 10.74 11.20
CA SER A 375 -7.55 11.60 12.40
C SER A 375 -8.64 11.29 13.44
N PRO A 376 -9.87 10.82 13.08
CA PRO A 376 -10.87 10.45 14.06
C PRO A 376 -10.95 8.93 14.33
N PHE A 377 -10.06 8.09 13.78
CA PHE A 377 -10.20 6.63 13.91
C PHE A 377 -9.44 6.08 15.11
N ILE A 378 -10.05 5.12 15.82
CA ILE A 378 -9.37 4.27 16.80
C ILE A 378 -8.66 3.14 16.05
N SER A 379 -7.35 3.29 15.80
CA SER A 379 -6.53 2.28 15.14
C SER A 379 -5.05 2.39 15.53
N ASN A 380 -4.30 1.32 15.31
CA ASN A 380 -2.83 1.30 15.53
C ASN A 380 -2.02 1.93 14.38
N GLU A 381 -2.67 2.37 13.30
CA GLU A 381 -2.02 2.82 12.06
C GLU A 381 -1.13 4.05 12.25
N VAL A 382 -1.70 5.10 12.83
CA VAL A 382 -1.00 6.37 13.04
C VAL A 382 0.11 6.22 14.08
N PHE A 383 -0.14 5.45 15.15
CA PHE A 383 0.88 5.17 16.15
C PHE A 383 2.07 4.38 15.57
N SER A 384 1.78 3.38 14.73
CA SER A 384 2.81 2.64 13.99
C SER A 384 3.63 3.56 13.09
N SER A 385 2.97 4.42 12.31
CA SER A 385 3.63 5.39 11.44
C SER A 385 4.52 6.37 12.24
N LEU A 386 4.07 6.84 13.41
CA LEU A 386 4.87 7.64 14.32
C LEU A 386 6.11 6.88 14.83
N ALA A 387 5.94 5.64 15.31
CA ALA A 387 7.03 4.83 15.84
C ALA A 387 8.10 4.53 14.77
N ILE A 388 7.68 4.22 13.54
CA ILE A 388 8.57 4.02 12.40
C ILE A 388 9.34 5.30 12.08
N THR A 389 8.67 6.46 12.04
CA THR A 389 9.35 7.75 11.82
C THR A 389 10.37 8.06 12.93
N ALA A 390 10.05 7.73 14.20
CA ALA A 390 10.95 7.95 15.34
C ALA A 390 12.22 7.11 15.25
N ALA A 391 12.05 5.83 14.96
CA ALA A 391 13.17 4.92 14.79
C ALA A 391 13.98 5.24 13.52
N LEU A 392 13.35 5.71 12.43
CA LEU A 392 14.06 6.23 11.25
C LEU A 392 14.89 7.47 11.58
N PHE A 393 14.36 8.42 12.36
CA PHE A 393 15.12 9.59 12.81
C PHE A 393 16.37 9.18 13.62
N LEU A 394 16.24 8.22 14.54
CA LEU A 394 17.38 7.70 15.31
C LEU A 394 18.41 7.00 14.41
N LEU A 395 17.95 6.22 13.43
CA LEU A 395 18.85 5.60 12.45
C LEU A 395 19.60 6.67 11.65
N ILE A 396 18.90 7.67 11.12
CA ILE A 396 19.48 8.82 10.41
C ILE A 396 20.54 9.51 11.27
N PHE A 397 20.22 9.79 12.53
CA PHE A 397 21.14 10.43 13.47
C PHE A 397 22.42 9.60 13.68
N ILE A 398 22.30 8.30 13.92
CA ILE A 398 23.46 7.41 14.12
C ILE A 398 24.35 7.36 12.89
N VAL A 399 23.75 7.16 11.70
CA VAL A 399 24.51 6.91 10.47
C VAL A 399 25.14 8.18 9.91
N ARG A 400 24.46 9.32 10.04
CA ARG A 400 24.97 10.62 9.61
C ARG A 400 26.09 11.12 10.51
N GLU A 401 25.88 11.11 11.82
CA GLU A 401 26.89 11.56 12.81
C GLU A 401 28.03 10.55 13.01
N LYS A 402 27.92 9.35 12.43
CA LYS A 402 28.83 8.21 12.67
C LYS A 402 28.93 7.86 14.17
N ARG A 403 27.84 8.03 14.91
CA ARG A 403 27.74 7.84 16.38
C ARG A 403 27.35 6.41 16.73
N PHE A 404 28.20 5.45 16.37
CA PHE A 404 28.04 4.03 16.73
C PHE A 404 28.42 3.79 18.19
N ARG A 405 27.51 4.14 19.12
CA ARG A 405 27.69 4.04 20.57
C ARG A 405 26.47 3.38 21.19
N ILE A 406 26.68 2.68 22.32
CA ILE A 406 25.67 1.91 23.06
C ILE A 406 24.38 2.72 23.30
N GLY A 407 24.46 3.96 23.83
CA GLY A 407 23.27 4.76 24.15
C GLY A 407 22.32 4.98 22.96
N PRO A 408 22.78 5.60 21.85
CA PRO A 408 21.99 5.68 20.62
C PRO A 408 21.52 4.32 20.09
N SER A 409 22.33 3.27 20.18
CA SER A 409 21.95 1.92 19.74
C SER A 409 20.81 1.33 20.57
N VAL A 410 20.80 1.54 21.89
CA VAL A 410 19.71 1.15 22.79
C VAL A 410 18.44 1.90 22.38
N ALA A 411 18.52 3.22 22.19
CA ALA A 411 17.39 4.03 21.75
C ALA A 411 16.83 3.54 20.40
N LEU A 412 17.70 3.22 19.42
CA LEU A 412 17.28 2.67 18.14
C LEU A 412 16.61 1.30 18.30
N GLY A 413 17.21 0.37 19.06
CA GLY A 413 16.66 -0.96 19.30
C GLY A 413 15.28 -0.92 19.97
N SER A 414 15.11 -0.06 20.98
CA SER A 414 13.83 0.18 21.63
C SER A 414 12.80 0.76 20.66
N ALA A 415 13.19 1.75 19.85
CA ALA A 415 12.26 2.40 18.92
C ALA A 415 11.83 1.47 17.77
N VAL A 416 12.74 0.65 17.23
CA VAL A 416 12.41 -0.41 16.26
C VAL A 416 11.52 -1.48 16.91
N GLY A 417 11.79 -1.83 18.18
CA GLY A 417 10.96 -2.76 18.93
C GLY A 417 9.53 -2.26 19.13
N LEU A 418 9.37 -0.98 19.51
CA LEU A 418 8.07 -0.32 19.59
C LEU A 418 7.36 -0.31 18.23
N ALA A 419 8.06 -0.01 17.14
CA ALA A 419 7.47 -0.03 15.79
C ALA A 419 6.94 -1.42 15.43
N CYS A 420 7.70 -2.49 15.69
CA CYS A 420 7.26 -3.86 15.42
C CYS A 420 6.08 -4.27 16.32
N LEU A 421 6.14 -3.94 17.61
CA LEU A 421 5.05 -4.20 18.55
C LEU A 421 3.80 -3.34 18.32
N SER A 422 3.85 -2.37 17.41
CA SER A 422 2.68 -1.62 16.93
C SER A 422 2.05 -2.27 15.71
N LYS A 423 2.86 -2.69 14.74
CA LYS A 423 2.40 -3.28 13.48
C LYS A 423 3.53 -4.04 12.78
N TYR A 424 3.18 -5.06 11.99
CA TYR A 424 4.15 -5.83 11.21
C TYR A 424 4.98 -4.99 10.24
N SER A 425 4.48 -3.84 9.77
CA SER A 425 5.25 -2.90 8.94
C SER A 425 6.49 -2.33 9.65
N GLY A 426 6.57 -2.39 10.99
CA GLY A 426 7.77 -2.02 11.74
C GLY A 426 9.00 -2.86 11.38
N PHE A 427 8.82 -4.11 10.93
CA PHE A 427 9.93 -4.95 10.49
C PHE A 427 10.65 -4.41 9.25
N LEU A 428 9.99 -3.60 8.43
CA LEU A 428 10.63 -2.92 7.30
C LEU A 428 11.76 -2.01 7.77
N LEU A 429 11.59 -1.37 8.92
CA LEU A 429 12.64 -0.55 9.51
C LEU A 429 13.75 -1.40 10.14
N ALA A 430 13.43 -2.55 10.73
CA ALA A 430 14.45 -3.50 11.19
C ALA A 430 15.33 -3.97 10.01
N LEU A 431 14.72 -4.32 8.88
CA LEU A 431 15.42 -4.66 7.63
C LEU A 431 16.24 -3.47 7.11
N THR A 432 15.69 -2.27 7.15
CA THR A 432 16.41 -1.04 6.76
C THR A 432 17.65 -0.80 7.63
N ALA A 433 17.53 -0.98 8.95
CA ALA A 433 18.66 -0.84 9.86
C ALA A 433 19.72 -1.89 9.56
N CYS A 434 19.34 -3.17 9.42
CA CYS A 434 20.25 -4.26 9.04
C CYS A 434 20.98 -3.95 7.72
N PHE A 435 20.24 -3.53 6.69
CA PHE A 435 20.79 -3.15 5.39
C PHE A 435 21.78 -1.99 5.53
N ALA A 436 21.42 -0.91 6.24
CA ALA A 436 22.28 0.24 6.45
C ALA A 436 23.58 -0.17 7.19
N TYR A 437 23.48 -0.96 8.26
CA TYR A 437 24.64 -1.48 8.97
C TYR A 437 25.53 -2.36 8.08
N ALA A 438 24.95 -3.25 7.26
CA ALA A 438 25.70 -4.10 6.33
C ALA A 438 26.45 -3.27 5.27
N VAL A 439 25.77 -2.28 4.66
CA VAL A 439 26.39 -1.36 3.70
C VAL A 439 27.56 -0.61 4.34
N PHE A 440 27.38 -0.08 5.57
CA PHE A 440 28.44 0.64 6.26
C PHE A 440 29.57 -0.27 6.76
N PHE A 441 29.31 -1.53 7.04
CA PHE A 441 30.34 -2.51 7.37
C PHE A 441 31.28 -2.76 6.18
N VAL A 442 30.71 -2.90 4.98
CA VAL A 442 31.47 -3.10 3.74
C VAL A 442 32.19 -1.81 3.33
N ALA A 443 31.52 -0.66 3.43
CA ALA A 443 32.03 0.63 2.94
C ALA A 443 33.01 1.37 3.89
N GLN A 444 33.16 0.96 5.17
CA GLN A 444 34.00 1.66 6.17
C GLN A 444 34.91 0.68 6.93
N VAL A 445 36.20 0.60 6.58
CA VAL A 445 37.15 -0.35 7.22
C VAL A 445 37.58 0.11 8.63
N GLU A 446 37.62 1.40 8.93
CA GLU A 446 38.27 1.94 10.15
C GLU A 446 37.42 1.98 11.44
N ARG A 447 36.16 1.51 11.45
CA ARG A 447 35.31 1.54 12.66
C ARG A 447 34.43 0.30 12.84
N ARG A 448 34.85 -0.83 12.24
CA ARG A 448 34.06 -2.07 12.20
C ARG A 448 33.65 -2.55 13.59
N THR A 449 34.53 -2.52 14.59
CA THR A 449 34.19 -2.98 15.96
C THR A 449 33.08 -2.15 16.58
N ARG A 450 33.13 -0.81 16.48
CA ARG A 450 32.07 0.07 17.02
C ARG A 450 30.76 -0.12 16.28
N LEU A 451 30.83 -0.32 14.97
CA LEU A 451 29.66 -0.62 14.15
C LEU A 451 29.01 -1.96 14.57
N ILE A 452 29.80 -3.02 14.73
CA ILE A 452 29.34 -4.33 15.21
C ILE A 452 28.70 -4.20 16.59
N VAL A 453 29.38 -3.54 17.55
CA VAL A 453 28.84 -3.34 18.91
C VAL A 453 27.53 -2.57 18.86
N SER A 454 27.44 -1.52 18.03
CA SER A 454 26.21 -0.74 17.84
C SER A 454 25.08 -1.60 17.27
N PHE A 455 25.37 -2.41 16.24
CA PHE A 455 24.42 -3.33 15.64
C PHE A 455 23.92 -4.35 16.65
N LEU A 456 24.85 -5.08 17.30
CA LEU A 456 24.52 -6.10 18.31
C LEU A 456 23.73 -5.50 19.47
N THR A 457 24.09 -4.31 19.96
CA THR A 457 23.34 -3.61 21.01
C THR A 457 21.91 -3.33 20.56
N ALA A 458 21.73 -2.74 19.38
CA ALA A 458 20.40 -2.45 18.86
C ALA A 458 19.57 -3.73 18.63
N SER A 459 20.17 -4.79 18.09
CA SER A 459 19.54 -6.09 17.86
C SER A 459 19.15 -6.79 19.16
N LEU A 460 20.03 -6.79 20.18
CA LEU A 460 19.73 -7.39 21.49
C LEU A 460 18.57 -6.67 22.18
N VAL A 461 18.55 -5.34 22.16
CA VAL A 461 17.44 -4.56 22.74
C VAL A 461 16.15 -4.80 21.96
N PHE A 462 16.21 -4.82 20.63
CA PHE A 462 15.07 -5.14 19.77
C PHE A 462 14.49 -6.54 20.09
N ILE A 463 15.35 -7.56 20.17
CA ILE A 463 14.95 -8.94 20.50
C ILE A 463 14.40 -9.02 21.93
N ALA A 464 15.00 -8.32 22.89
CA ALA A 464 14.50 -8.31 24.27
C ALA A 464 13.09 -7.70 24.36
N PHE A 465 12.81 -6.63 23.62
CA PHE A 465 11.50 -5.98 23.58
C PHE A 465 10.44 -6.84 22.88
N THR A 466 10.78 -7.42 21.73
CA THR A 466 9.81 -8.02 20.81
C THR A 466 9.75 -9.55 20.86
N GLY A 467 10.86 -10.16 21.25
CA GLY A 467 11.09 -11.61 21.23
C GLY A 467 10.00 -12.42 21.94
N PRO A 468 9.56 -12.06 23.16
CA PRO A 468 8.51 -12.82 23.85
C PRO A 468 7.21 -12.94 23.04
N TYR A 469 6.77 -11.83 22.41
CA TYR A 469 5.53 -11.81 21.62
C TYR A 469 5.65 -12.62 20.33
N TYR A 470 6.74 -12.44 19.57
CA TYR A 470 6.91 -13.16 18.31
C TYR A 470 7.31 -14.63 18.48
N LEU A 471 8.07 -14.96 19.54
CA LEU A 471 8.36 -16.36 19.88
C LEU A 471 7.07 -17.10 20.28
N ARG A 472 6.13 -16.42 20.96
CA ARG A 472 4.79 -16.97 21.22
C ARG A 472 4.07 -17.28 19.92
N ASN A 473 4.11 -16.37 18.94
CA ASN A 473 3.47 -16.58 17.64
C ASN A 473 4.06 -17.81 16.91
N VAL A 474 5.39 -17.93 16.86
CA VAL A 474 6.06 -19.08 16.24
C VAL A 474 5.68 -20.38 16.97
N LYS A 475 5.65 -20.39 18.31
CA LYS A 475 5.29 -21.58 19.08
C LYS A 475 3.84 -22.03 18.85
N LYS A 476 2.90 -21.09 18.70
CA LYS A 476 1.46 -21.43 18.54
C LYS A 476 1.07 -21.70 17.08
N TYR A 477 1.60 -20.92 16.13
CA TYR A 477 1.16 -20.95 14.72
C TYR A 477 2.22 -21.47 13.75
N GLY A 478 3.46 -21.70 14.19
CA GLY A 478 4.57 -22.00 13.29
C GLY A 478 5.04 -20.81 12.45
N GLU A 479 4.44 -19.63 12.64
CA GLU A 479 4.68 -18.43 11.84
C GLU A 479 5.10 -17.24 12.72
N LEU A 480 6.01 -16.41 12.19
CA LEU A 480 6.44 -15.18 12.89
C LEU A 480 5.34 -14.12 12.90
N LEU A 481 4.65 -13.96 11.77
CA LEU A 481 3.67 -12.90 11.51
C LEU A 481 2.33 -13.51 11.07
N PRO A 482 1.67 -14.30 11.94
CA PRO A 482 0.39 -14.91 11.61
C PRO A 482 -0.64 -13.83 11.26
N VAL A 483 -1.45 -14.10 10.24
CA VAL A 483 -2.56 -13.25 9.80
C VAL A 483 -3.86 -14.00 10.04
N ASN A 484 -4.94 -13.28 10.30
CA ASN A 484 -6.26 -13.85 10.52
C ASN A 484 -6.73 -14.67 9.28
N VAL A 485 -7.36 -15.84 9.51
CA VAL A 485 -7.84 -16.76 8.46
C VAL A 485 -9.03 -16.19 7.68
N GLU A 486 -9.95 -15.48 8.34
CA GLU A 486 -11.04 -14.73 7.69
C GLU A 486 -10.48 -13.60 6.82
N PHE A 487 -9.43 -12.91 7.29
CA PHE A 487 -8.72 -11.94 6.47
C PHE A 487 -8.12 -12.62 5.23
N GLN A 488 -7.53 -13.81 5.38
CA GLN A 488 -7.04 -14.58 4.24
C GLN A 488 -8.17 -14.93 3.27
N LYS A 489 -9.31 -15.45 3.74
CA LYS A 489 -10.43 -15.86 2.88
C LYS A 489 -11.15 -14.69 2.20
N GLY A 490 -11.36 -13.58 2.91
CA GLY A 490 -12.11 -12.42 2.42
C GLY A 490 -11.39 -11.58 1.37
N PHE A 491 -10.06 -11.69 1.26
CA PHE A 491 -9.24 -10.89 0.34
C PHE A 491 -8.52 -11.71 -0.74
N THR A 492 -8.80 -13.01 -0.89
CA THR A 492 -8.14 -13.87 -1.89
C THR A 492 -8.98 -14.18 -3.11
N ILE A 493 -9.45 -13.18 -3.82
CA ILE A 493 -10.49 -13.37 -4.85
C ILE A 493 -9.95 -13.21 -6.28
N GLU A 494 -8.81 -12.56 -6.47
CA GLU A 494 -8.36 -12.10 -7.78
C GLU A 494 -6.97 -12.59 -8.18
N TYR A 495 -6.72 -12.48 -9.49
CA TYR A 495 -5.38 -12.60 -10.06
C TYR A 495 -4.94 -11.27 -10.64
N PHE A 496 -3.65 -10.99 -10.50
CA PHE A 496 -2.99 -9.89 -11.18
C PHE A 496 -2.02 -10.38 -12.25
N ASP A 497 -1.90 -9.60 -13.33
CA ASP A 497 -0.97 -9.82 -14.44
C ASP A 497 0.13 -8.75 -14.47
N LEU A 498 1.14 -8.95 -15.32
CA LEU A 498 2.22 -7.98 -15.46
C LEU A 498 1.72 -6.60 -15.95
N PRO A 499 0.79 -6.53 -16.93
CA PRO A 499 0.18 -5.26 -17.30
C PRO A 499 -0.52 -4.51 -16.17
N PHE A 500 -1.23 -5.17 -15.25
CA PHE A 500 -1.85 -4.50 -14.09
C PHE A 500 -0.82 -3.71 -13.26
N VAL A 501 0.39 -4.26 -13.10
CA VAL A 501 1.47 -3.65 -12.32
C VAL A 501 2.23 -2.59 -13.11
N LEU A 502 2.55 -2.86 -14.38
CA LEU A 502 3.54 -2.09 -15.15
C LEU A 502 2.97 -1.25 -16.29
N ASP A 503 1.77 -1.54 -16.79
CA ASP A 503 1.23 -0.86 -17.97
C ASP A 503 0.67 0.52 -17.62
N PRO A 504 1.36 1.62 -17.99
CA PRO A 504 0.89 2.96 -17.70
C PRO A 504 -0.36 3.33 -18.52
N SER A 505 -0.67 2.63 -19.62
CA SER A 505 -1.90 2.87 -20.39
C SER A 505 -3.15 2.43 -19.63
N ARG A 506 -2.99 1.54 -18.64
CA ARG A 506 -4.06 1.17 -17.70
C ARG A 506 -4.20 2.16 -16.54
N ALA A 507 -3.26 3.09 -16.36
CA ALA A 507 -3.37 4.14 -15.35
C ALA A 507 -4.46 5.12 -15.77
N GLY A 508 -5.71 4.79 -15.40
CA GLY A 508 -6.90 5.53 -15.79
C GLY A 508 -6.97 6.86 -15.08
N LEU A 509 -6.17 7.84 -15.52
CA LEU A 509 -6.06 9.20 -14.97
C LEU A 509 -7.39 9.99 -14.88
N GLY A 510 -8.56 9.38 -15.07
CA GLY A 510 -9.90 9.94 -14.85
C GLY A 510 -10.89 8.99 -14.14
N ALA A 511 -10.44 7.85 -13.59
CA ALA A 511 -11.27 6.94 -12.81
C ALA A 511 -11.38 7.42 -11.36
N VAL A 512 -12.24 8.42 -11.12
CA VAL A 512 -12.58 8.92 -9.77
C VAL A 512 -13.27 7.85 -8.92
N ASP A 513 -13.72 6.76 -9.55
CA ASP A 513 -14.31 5.63 -8.85
C ASP A 513 -13.21 4.74 -8.25
N LYS A 514 -13.23 4.60 -6.92
CA LYS A 514 -12.24 3.79 -6.18
C LYS A 514 -12.19 2.34 -6.65
N PHE A 515 -13.32 1.74 -7.03
CA PHE A 515 -13.34 0.33 -7.41
C PHE A 515 -12.68 0.14 -8.78
N VAL A 516 -12.99 1.03 -9.72
CA VAL A 516 -12.44 0.99 -11.07
C VAL A 516 -10.93 1.24 -11.06
N SER A 517 -10.46 2.27 -10.33
CA SER A 517 -9.03 2.59 -10.29
C SER A 517 -8.21 1.46 -9.65
N ARG A 518 -8.67 0.92 -8.51
CA ARG A 518 -7.96 -0.14 -7.77
C ARG A 518 -7.92 -1.48 -8.49
N ALA A 519 -8.95 -1.83 -9.24
CA ALA A 519 -8.99 -3.10 -9.97
C ALA A 519 -8.34 -3.03 -11.35
N SER A 520 -8.24 -1.84 -11.97
CA SER A 520 -7.70 -1.70 -13.33
C SER A 520 -6.18 -1.53 -13.38
N SER A 521 -5.57 -0.86 -12.39
CA SER A 521 -4.14 -0.60 -12.37
C SER A 521 -3.60 -0.41 -10.95
N PHE A 522 -2.43 -0.98 -10.69
CA PHE A 522 -1.68 -0.72 -9.46
C PHE A 522 -1.34 0.76 -9.29
N ILE A 523 -0.95 1.44 -10.38
CA ILE A 523 -0.54 2.84 -10.35
C ILE A 523 -1.73 3.74 -10.03
N ASP A 524 -2.83 3.57 -10.77
CA ASP A 524 -4.03 4.40 -10.59
C ASP A 524 -4.71 4.15 -9.24
N GLY A 525 -4.86 2.88 -8.82
CA GLY A 525 -5.43 2.54 -7.52
C GLY A 525 -4.69 3.16 -6.33
N ASN A 526 -3.36 3.17 -6.36
CA ASN A 526 -2.56 3.80 -5.31
C ASN A 526 -2.56 5.32 -5.42
N TYR A 527 -2.51 5.87 -6.63
CA TYR A 527 -2.58 7.32 -6.82
C TYR A 527 -3.94 7.88 -6.36
N SER A 528 -5.04 7.27 -6.79
CA SER A 528 -6.41 7.70 -6.45
C SER A 528 -6.67 7.62 -4.95
N SER A 529 -6.25 6.52 -4.30
CA SER A 529 -6.42 6.34 -2.85
C SER A 529 -5.48 7.23 -2.01
N MET A 530 -4.27 7.53 -2.51
CA MET A 530 -3.38 8.48 -1.83
C MET A 530 -4.01 9.86 -1.76
N TRP A 531 -4.71 10.28 -2.84
CA TRP A 531 -5.11 11.66 -3.07
C TRP A 531 -6.61 11.97 -2.85
N ILE A 532 -7.53 11.02 -3.07
CA ILE A 532 -8.97 11.31 -3.21
C ILE A 532 -9.90 10.39 -2.43
N ASP A 533 -9.42 9.33 -1.79
CA ASP A 533 -10.26 8.22 -1.30
C ASP A 533 -11.56 8.61 -0.55
N SER A 534 -12.65 8.84 -1.29
CA SER A 534 -13.93 9.30 -0.77
C SER A 534 -14.86 8.13 -0.44
N GLY A 535 -14.34 6.90 -0.47
CA GLY A 535 -15.07 5.66 -0.53
C GLY A 535 -16.04 5.34 0.62
N HIS A 536 -15.93 6.05 1.74
CA HIS A 536 -16.79 5.88 2.92
C HIS A 536 -17.66 7.11 3.20
N TYR A 537 -17.55 8.16 2.37
CA TYR A 537 -18.29 9.41 2.51
C TYR A 537 -19.22 9.61 1.30
N SER A 538 -20.37 10.26 1.51
CA SER A 538 -21.57 10.14 0.66
C SER A 538 -21.38 10.29 -0.87
N LYS A 539 -22.08 9.47 -1.66
CA LYS A 539 -21.98 9.35 -3.12
C LYS A 539 -22.57 10.51 -3.96
N ARG A 540 -23.21 11.50 -3.35
CA ARG A 540 -24.14 12.41 -4.08
C ARG A 540 -23.57 13.78 -4.52
N TRP A 541 -22.44 14.25 -3.99
CA TRP A 541 -22.11 15.70 -4.06
C TRP A 541 -20.75 16.10 -4.67
N THR A 542 -19.84 15.18 -5.04
CA THR A 542 -18.39 15.48 -5.02
C THR A 542 -17.58 15.31 -6.33
N ARG A 543 -18.17 14.83 -7.43
CA ARG A 543 -17.37 14.44 -8.63
C ARG A 543 -16.51 15.55 -9.27
N PRO A 544 -16.93 16.82 -9.43
CA PRO A 544 -16.07 17.81 -10.09
C PRO A 544 -14.82 18.20 -9.30
N PHE A 545 -14.92 18.26 -7.97
CA PHE A 545 -13.82 18.65 -7.09
C PHE A 545 -12.83 17.50 -6.85
N GLU A 546 -13.32 16.27 -6.69
CA GLU A 546 -12.47 15.07 -6.65
C GLU A 546 -11.60 14.99 -7.91
N VAL A 547 -12.16 15.28 -9.09
CA VAL A 547 -11.39 15.33 -10.34
C VAL A 547 -10.34 16.44 -10.32
N ALA A 548 -10.68 17.64 -9.84
CA ALA A 548 -9.72 18.75 -9.78
C ALA A 548 -8.54 18.41 -8.85
N ILE A 549 -8.82 17.85 -7.67
CA ILE A 549 -7.80 17.35 -6.75
C ILE A 549 -6.92 16.30 -7.44
N TYR A 550 -7.53 15.41 -8.22
CA TYR A 550 -6.84 14.28 -8.86
C TYR A 550 -5.72 14.81 -9.75
N TYR A 551 -5.98 15.86 -10.51
CA TYR A 551 -4.98 16.46 -11.39
C TYR A 551 -4.01 17.38 -10.67
N LEU A 552 -4.48 18.16 -9.69
CA LEU A 552 -3.59 19.04 -8.92
C LEU A 552 -2.55 18.23 -8.13
N ALA A 553 -2.91 17.03 -7.67
CA ALA A 553 -2.03 16.09 -6.98
C ALA A 553 -0.90 15.49 -7.86
N ILE A 554 -0.94 15.68 -9.19
CA ILE A 554 0.14 15.23 -10.07
C ILE A 554 1.42 15.97 -9.70
N PHE A 555 1.30 17.26 -9.38
CA PHE A 555 2.44 18.09 -9.03
C PHE A 555 3.21 17.60 -7.80
N PRO A 556 2.61 17.45 -6.59
CA PRO A 556 3.32 16.90 -5.44
C PRO A 556 3.81 15.46 -5.69
N THR A 557 3.09 14.65 -6.48
CA THR A 557 3.53 13.30 -6.86
C THR A 557 4.82 13.32 -7.69
N VAL A 558 4.92 14.22 -8.67
CA VAL A 558 6.14 14.41 -9.48
C VAL A 558 7.29 14.92 -8.62
N LEU A 559 7.04 15.82 -7.66
CA LEU A 559 8.07 16.28 -6.72
C LEU A 559 8.61 15.13 -5.86
N ILE A 560 7.73 14.28 -5.32
CA ILE A 560 8.13 13.10 -4.56
C ILE A 560 8.98 12.17 -5.43
N GLY A 561 8.56 11.88 -6.66
CA GLY A 561 9.31 11.03 -7.59
C GLY A 561 10.69 11.60 -7.93
N ALA A 562 10.76 12.89 -8.28
CA ALA A 562 12.01 13.58 -8.56
C ALA A 562 12.94 13.62 -7.34
N GLY A 563 12.37 13.83 -6.15
CA GLY A 563 13.10 13.82 -4.89
C GLY A 563 13.64 12.46 -4.49
N PHE A 564 12.90 11.39 -4.73
CA PHE A 564 13.38 10.01 -4.56
C PHE A 564 14.59 9.73 -5.45
N LEU A 565 14.51 10.07 -6.74
CA LEU A 565 15.64 9.91 -7.67
C LEU A 565 16.85 10.75 -7.24
N ARG A 566 16.62 11.98 -6.76
CA ARG A 566 17.68 12.83 -6.19
C ARG A 566 18.27 12.27 -4.91
N ALA A 567 17.49 11.63 -4.05
CA ALA A 567 17.99 10.98 -2.83
C ALA A 567 18.98 9.87 -3.20
N ILE A 568 18.64 9.03 -4.19
CA ILE A 568 19.52 7.98 -4.71
C ILE A 568 20.79 8.59 -5.31
N ALA A 569 20.66 9.61 -6.17
CA ALA A 569 21.81 10.26 -6.79
C ALA A 569 22.73 10.94 -5.75
N SER A 570 22.14 11.56 -4.72
CA SER A 570 22.85 12.26 -3.65
C SER A 570 23.56 11.32 -2.67
N CYS A 571 23.32 10.01 -2.75
CA CYS A 571 24.10 9.02 -1.99
C CYS A 571 25.59 8.99 -2.38
N ARG A 572 25.94 9.48 -3.58
CA ARG A 572 27.32 9.49 -4.10
C ARG A 572 28.16 10.64 -3.54
N ASP A 573 27.58 11.84 -3.45
CA ASP A 573 28.36 13.09 -3.35
C ASP A 573 27.87 14.08 -2.27
N SER A 574 26.86 13.71 -1.45
CA SER A 574 26.33 14.61 -0.40
C SER A 574 26.80 14.24 1.01
N GLU A 575 26.94 15.25 1.87
CA GLU A 575 27.15 15.09 3.32
C GLU A 575 26.06 14.22 3.98
N ASN A 576 24.85 14.26 3.41
CA ASN A 576 23.69 13.52 3.86
C ASN A 576 23.54 12.14 3.19
N GLY A 577 24.48 11.69 2.35
CA GLY A 577 24.31 10.49 1.52
C GLY A 577 23.97 9.23 2.32
N ARG A 578 24.48 9.11 3.56
CA ARG A 578 24.18 8.00 4.48
C ARG A 578 22.73 8.04 5.00
N ALA A 579 22.21 9.24 5.24
CA ALA A 579 20.83 9.42 5.64
C ALA A 579 19.89 9.13 4.47
N TYR A 580 20.21 9.64 3.27
CA TYR A 580 19.43 9.35 2.06
C TYR A 580 19.42 7.86 1.72
N LEU A 581 20.52 7.13 1.96
CA LEU A 581 20.54 5.66 1.84
C LEU A 581 19.48 5.01 2.74
N ALA A 582 19.43 5.35 4.03
CA ALA A 582 18.47 4.77 4.97
C ALA A 582 17.02 5.13 4.60
N ILE A 583 16.77 6.38 4.19
CA ILE A 583 15.45 6.89 3.79
C ILE A 583 14.97 6.23 2.49
N ALA A 584 15.84 6.07 1.49
CA ALA A 584 15.50 5.38 0.26
C ALA A 584 15.30 3.88 0.50
N ALA A 585 16.12 3.25 1.34
CA ALA A 585 16.01 1.82 1.64
C ALA A 585 14.67 1.45 2.29
N ILE A 586 14.19 2.20 3.29
CA ILE A 586 12.88 1.92 3.89
C ILE A 586 11.74 2.06 2.88
N PHE A 587 11.81 3.07 2.01
CA PHE A 587 10.81 3.26 0.96
C PHE A 587 10.81 2.11 -0.06
N ILE A 588 12.00 1.67 -0.49
CA ILE A 588 12.15 0.52 -1.38
C ILE A 588 11.59 -0.75 -0.73
N PHE A 589 11.99 -1.06 0.52
CA PHE A 589 11.44 -2.22 1.24
C PHE A 589 9.91 -2.14 1.38
N ALA A 590 9.36 -0.96 1.66
CA ALA A 590 7.91 -0.78 1.76
C ALA A 590 7.19 -1.04 0.44
N VAL A 591 7.67 -0.49 -0.67
CA VAL A 591 7.06 -0.70 -1.99
C VAL A 591 7.11 -2.19 -2.39
N PHE A 592 8.26 -2.85 -2.22
CA PHE A 592 8.39 -4.28 -2.55
C PHE A 592 7.58 -5.18 -1.63
N SER A 593 7.54 -4.90 -0.32
CA SER A 593 6.73 -5.65 0.63
C SER A 593 5.23 -5.48 0.34
N TYR A 594 4.82 -4.28 -0.07
CA TYR A 594 3.43 -4.00 -0.41
C TYR A 594 3.02 -4.65 -1.74
N LEU A 595 3.89 -4.62 -2.76
CA LEU A 595 3.68 -5.39 -4.00
C LEU A 595 3.56 -6.89 -3.71
N PHE A 596 4.45 -7.44 -2.87
CA PHE A 596 4.36 -8.83 -2.45
C PHE A 596 3.04 -9.13 -1.75
N PHE A 597 2.60 -8.25 -0.84
CA PHE A 597 1.32 -8.35 -0.13
C PHE A 597 0.13 -8.38 -1.10
N ILE A 598 0.07 -7.44 -2.06
CA ILE A 598 -0.99 -7.39 -3.07
C ILE A 598 -1.02 -8.66 -3.90
N LEU A 599 0.14 -9.14 -4.37
CA LEU A 599 0.21 -10.33 -5.23
C LEU A 599 -0.04 -11.62 -4.44
N ARG A 600 0.24 -11.65 -3.14
CA ARG A 600 -0.03 -12.82 -2.29
C ARG A 600 -1.52 -13.00 -2.04
N PHE A 601 -2.21 -11.93 -1.65
CA PHE A 601 -3.63 -11.98 -1.31
C PHE A 601 -4.48 -11.87 -2.58
N GLY A 602 -4.21 -10.94 -3.49
CA GLY A 602 -4.94 -10.84 -4.75
C GLY A 602 -6.32 -10.23 -4.54
N SER A 603 -6.38 -8.97 -4.10
CA SER A 603 -7.63 -8.22 -3.99
C SER A 603 -7.41 -6.75 -4.33
N PHE A 604 -8.31 -6.16 -5.13
CA PHE A 604 -8.30 -4.72 -5.37
C PHE A 604 -8.53 -3.89 -4.09
N GLU A 605 -9.18 -4.42 -3.05
CA GLU A 605 -9.44 -3.68 -1.80
C GLU A 605 -8.15 -3.36 -1.04
N ILE A 606 -7.11 -4.16 -1.26
CA ILE A 606 -5.79 -3.90 -0.68
C ILE A 606 -4.90 -3.01 -1.56
N VAL A 607 -5.31 -2.70 -2.79
CA VAL A 607 -4.61 -1.77 -3.69
C VAL A 607 -4.95 -0.33 -3.27
N LYS A 608 -4.38 0.10 -2.15
CA LYS A 608 -4.56 1.46 -1.61
C LYS A 608 -3.29 1.98 -0.93
N ALA A 609 -2.99 3.27 -1.12
CA ALA A 609 -1.79 3.90 -0.57
C ALA A 609 -1.73 3.95 0.97
N PHE A 610 -2.85 3.66 1.66
CA PHE A 610 -2.86 3.59 3.13
C PHE A 610 -1.91 2.54 3.71
N TYR A 611 -1.62 1.46 2.97
CA TYR A 611 -0.64 0.47 3.42
C TYR A 611 0.80 1.01 3.48
N VAL A 612 1.06 2.15 2.83
CA VAL A 612 2.34 2.87 2.92
C VAL A 612 2.24 4.14 3.78
N LEU A 613 1.24 4.26 4.68
CA LEU A 613 1.16 5.35 5.65
C LEU A 613 2.43 5.47 6.53
N SER A 614 3.13 4.36 6.75
CA SER A 614 4.44 4.34 7.43
C SER A 614 5.53 5.14 6.70
N GLN A 615 5.30 5.53 5.45
CA GLN A 615 6.24 6.26 4.60
C GLN A 615 6.10 7.77 4.67
N VAL A 616 5.25 8.31 5.55
CA VAL A 616 5.08 9.78 5.72
C VAL A 616 6.42 10.49 5.95
N GLY A 617 7.31 9.92 6.78
CA GLY A 617 8.66 10.45 7.01
C GLY A 617 9.51 10.50 5.74
N PRO A 618 9.73 9.36 5.05
CA PRO A 618 10.42 9.33 3.75
C PRO A 618 9.81 10.22 2.68
N LEU A 619 8.48 10.19 2.50
CA LEU A 619 7.75 10.99 1.51
C LEU A 619 7.97 12.49 1.72
N ALA A 620 8.00 12.96 2.99
CA ALA A 620 8.29 14.35 3.30
C ALA A 620 9.71 14.77 2.86
N VAL A 621 10.71 13.89 3.06
CA VAL A 621 12.08 14.16 2.62
C VAL A 621 12.19 14.16 1.09
N PHE A 622 11.49 13.25 0.40
CA PHE A 622 11.48 13.23 -1.05
C PHE A 622 10.78 14.45 -1.62
N PHE A 623 9.61 14.81 -1.10
CA PHE A 623 8.91 16.03 -1.48
C PHE A 623 9.83 17.26 -1.38
N GLU A 624 10.54 17.39 -0.27
CA GLU A 624 11.51 18.46 -0.02
C GLU A 624 12.68 18.44 -1.03
N LEU A 625 13.33 17.29 -1.26
CA LEU A 625 14.38 17.14 -2.29
C LEU A 625 13.87 17.45 -3.70
N GLY A 626 12.62 17.14 -3.98
CA GLY A 626 11.92 17.49 -5.22
C GLY A 626 11.84 19.00 -5.40
N GLN A 627 11.38 19.70 -4.36
CA GLN A 627 11.26 21.17 -4.35
C GLN A 627 12.60 21.88 -4.53
N GLU A 628 13.66 21.43 -3.84
CA GLU A 628 14.97 22.10 -3.86
C GLU A 628 15.55 22.26 -5.28
N GLY A 629 15.41 21.24 -6.13
CA GLY A 629 15.96 21.30 -7.49
C GLY A 629 14.99 21.76 -8.57
N VAL A 630 13.82 22.32 -8.25
CA VAL A 630 13.04 23.10 -9.23
C VAL A 630 13.73 24.46 -9.40
N LYS A 631 14.49 24.63 -10.49
CA LYS A 631 15.32 25.83 -10.74
C LYS A 631 14.57 27.02 -11.36
N VAL A 632 13.35 26.83 -11.90
CA VAL A 632 12.64 27.89 -12.63
C VAL A 632 11.88 28.80 -11.66
N GLY A 633 12.35 30.04 -11.50
CA GLY A 633 11.65 31.10 -10.75
C GLY A 633 11.79 31.07 -9.22
N GLY A 634 12.56 30.14 -8.67
CA GLY A 634 12.87 29.97 -7.25
C GLY A 634 12.01 28.90 -6.57
N TRP A 635 12.63 27.99 -5.81
CA TRP A 635 12.00 26.92 -5.00
C TRP A 635 10.80 27.40 -4.17
N GLN A 636 10.77 28.69 -3.80
CA GLN A 636 9.69 29.36 -3.10
C GLN A 636 8.37 29.34 -3.89
N LYS A 637 8.39 29.44 -5.22
CA LYS A 637 7.19 29.35 -6.07
C LYS A 637 6.62 27.93 -6.09
N SER A 638 7.49 26.92 -6.09
CA SER A 638 7.11 25.51 -5.99
C SER A 638 6.51 25.19 -4.62
N ALA A 639 7.13 25.67 -3.53
CA ALA A 639 6.66 25.46 -2.17
C ALA A 639 5.28 26.08 -1.93
N VAL A 640 5.05 27.30 -2.42
CA VAL A 640 3.78 28.02 -2.25
C VAL A 640 2.69 27.43 -3.15
N PHE A 641 3.01 26.98 -4.37
CA PHE A 641 2.07 26.25 -5.20
C PHE A 641 1.65 24.92 -4.55
N SER A 642 2.60 24.13 -4.02
CA SER A 642 2.27 22.92 -3.27
C SER A 642 1.37 23.21 -2.07
N VAL A 643 1.72 24.20 -1.26
CA VAL A 643 0.93 24.60 -0.09
C VAL A 643 -0.49 25.00 -0.48
N VAL A 644 -0.67 25.69 -1.62
CA VAL A 644 -2.02 26.10 -2.02
C VAL A 644 -2.81 24.99 -2.67
N VAL A 645 -2.17 24.08 -3.42
CA VAL A 645 -2.81 22.84 -3.85
C VAL A 645 -3.28 22.03 -2.63
N GLU A 646 -2.44 21.92 -1.60
CA GLU A 646 -2.74 21.20 -0.36
C GLU A 646 -3.80 21.91 0.50
N LEU A 647 -3.77 23.24 0.58
CA LEU A 647 -4.78 24.03 1.29
C LEU A 647 -6.13 24.01 0.58
N LEU A 648 -6.15 24.07 -0.76
CA LEU A 648 -7.37 23.88 -1.54
C LEU A 648 -7.93 22.48 -1.32
N TYR A 649 -7.06 21.46 -1.36
CA TYR A 649 -7.42 20.09 -1.03
C TYR A 649 -8.05 19.99 0.37
N THR A 650 -7.41 20.60 1.37
CA THR A 650 -7.87 20.58 2.77
C THR A 650 -9.16 21.34 2.95
N ALA A 651 -9.29 22.53 2.37
CA ALA A 651 -10.52 23.32 2.45
C ALA A 651 -11.70 22.54 1.87
N ILE A 652 -11.48 21.85 0.74
CA ILE A 652 -12.48 21.01 0.08
C ILE A 652 -12.80 19.77 0.95
N THR A 653 -11.78 19.06 1.43
CA THR A 653 -11.95 17.84 2.23
C THR A 653 -12.60 18.13 3.59
N SER A 654 -12.14 19.17 4.29
CA SER A 654 -12.71 19.64 5.55
C SER A 654 -14.13 20.19 5.37
N TYR A 655 -14.44 20.86 4.26
CA TYR A 655 -15.81 21.24 3.92
C TYR A 655 -16.69 19.99 3.82
N TYR A 656 -16.24 18.91 3.16
CA TYR A 656 -17.01 17.68 3.05
C TYR A 656 -17.14 16.88 4.36
N LEU A 657 -16.16 16.98 5.26
CA LEU A 657 -16.19 16.29 6.55
C LEU A 657 -16.97 17.06 7.62
N LEU A 658 -16.94 18.41 7.62
CA LEU A 658 -17.57 19.27 8.64
C LEU A 658 -19.00 19.68 8.29
N VAL A 659 -19.30 19.95 7.03
CA VAL A 659 -20.57 20.59 6.63
C VAL A 659 -21.80 19.71 6.82
N PRO A 660 -21.78 18.39 6.54
CA PRO A 660 -22.93 17.53 6.85
C PRO A 660 -23.33 17.58 8.33
N PHE A 661 -22.33 17.70 9.22
CA PHE A 661 -22.54 17.79 10.66
C PHE A 661 -23.06 19.18 11.09
N LEU A 662 -22.48 20.26 10.55
CA LEU A 662 -22.89 21.64 10.85
C LEU A 662 -24.31 21.99 10.35
N ILE A 663 -24.77 21.32 9.30
CA ILE A 663 -26.11 21.55 8.71
C ILE A 663 -27.18 20.65 9.38
N GLY A 664 -26.82 19.79 10.34
CA GLY A 664 -27.79 18.97 11.08
C GLY A 664 -28.57 17.98 10.22
N LYS A 665 -28.09 17.66 9.01
CA LYS A 665 -28.66 16.59 8.19
C LYS A 665 -28.09 15.28 8.71
N GLY A 666 -28.89 14.60 9.53
CA GLY A 666 -28.64 13.24 9.98
C GLY A 666 -28.22 12.32 8.83
N LEU A 667 -27.39 11.35 9.21
CA LEU A 667 -26.87 10.25 8.40
C LEU A 667 -27.88 9.65 7.42
#